data_AF-A0A453I0I1-F1
#
_entry.id   AF-A0A453I0I1-F1
#
_cell.length_a   1.000
_cell.length_b   1.000
_cell.length_c   1.000
_cell.angle_alpha   90.00
_cell.angle_beta   90.00
_cell.angle_gamma   90.00
#
_symmetry.space_group_name_H-M   'P 1'
#
loop_
_entity.id
_entity.type
_entity.pdbx_description
1 polymer ?
#
loop_
_entity_poly.entity_id
_entity_poly.type
_entity_poly.pdbx_seq_one_letter_code
_entity_poly.pdbx_strand_id
1 'polypeptide(L)'
;EVSQYLENYLWPHFDPDDASFEHVMSMILMVNEKFRENVAAWTSFHGRKDAFKGFLWRVLKLKEEDRNVSMAEKTNYLLFMINAFQSLEDEIVRETILQVVSLKLWHTLSFGRLQMELCLNPELIKKWTKIKRKEAKEGKKAGKTGNSSEMLENKFLRNLMEEFLEILDSKVILSSQDGGEESVFNESLSGQVDDSSVLYCERFMEFLIDMLSQLPTRRFLRPLIADVAVVAKCHLSMLYAHEKGRLFAQLVDLLQFYEGFEINDNSGTQLSDDDVLQAHYSRFQAFQLLAFKQVPKLRDLALCNIGSIHKRADLTKKLLVLSDMELQDLVCNKLKIISEKDPWTGRRDFLIEVVVAFFEKRQSQKDAVNALPLYPNEQIMWDESLVPSINYSGEGCLALPKLNLQFLTLHDYLLRNFNLFRLESTYEIREDIQEAVPHLHAYINNEGDTSFRGWSRMAVPIKEFRITQVKQPNIGEVKPSAVTADVTFSISSYRSQIKSEWDALKEHDVLFLLSIRPSFEPLSPEEAAKSTVPERLGLQYVRGCEVIEIRDEEGGLMNDYTGRVKKDEWKPPKGEIRTVKITLDTAQYHIDATELAEKGAENVYGTFNILMRRKPKENNFKAILESIRDLMNETCVVPEWLHNIFLGYGNPSAAQWINMPDLLETIDFKDTFLDASHVVQSFPAFQVTFINTDGTENMHPSPPFRIKLSKKMREISHALPGNVNASDTASKNNMVDDEGSQKEKLRVETYIPADPVPYPQDKPNQNSVRFTPTQV
;
A
#
# COMPACT_ATOMS: atom_id res chain seq x y z
N GLU A 1 9.86 -15.59 -23.89
CA GLU A 1 8.80 -14.63 -24.25
C GLU A 1 8.90 -14.24 -25.72
N VAL A 2 9.96 -13.57 -26.17
CA VAL A 2 10.13 -13.01 -27.54
C VAL A 2 9.80 -13.95 -28.70
N SER A 3 10.05 -15.25 -28.56
CA SER A 3 9.74 -16.27 -29.58
C SER A 3 8.26 -16.68 -29.65
N GLN A 4 7.39 -16.10 -28.82
CA GLN A 4 5.98 -16.47 -28.65
C GLN A 4 5.80 -17.96 -28.31
N TYR A 5 6.69 -18.48 -27.46
CA TYR A 5 6.69 -19.90 -27.07
C TYR A 5 5.39 -20.33 -26.36
N LEU A 6 4.79 -19.44 -25.58
CA LEU A 6 3.52 -19.71 -24.92
C LEU A 6 2.37 -19.81 -25.95
N GLU A 7 2.26 -18.81 -26.82
CA GLU A 7 1.15 -18.64 -27.75
C GLU A 7 1.19 -19.64 -28.90
N ASN A 8 2.39 -19.95 -29.41
CA ASN A 8 2.55 -20.76 -30.62
C ASN A 8 2.87 -22.23 -30.33
N TYR A 9 3.32 -22.57 -29.12
CA TYR A 9 3.75 -23.93 -28.79
C TYR A 9 3.08 -24.48 -27.52
N LEU A 10 3.31 -23.89 -26.35
CA LEU A 10 2.84 -24.46 -25.08
C LEU A 10 1.31 -24.52 -25.00
N TRP A 11 0.63 -23.40 -25.24
CA TRP A 11 -0.81 -23.29 -25.05
C TRP A 11 -1.65 -24.04 -26.08
N PRO A 12 -1.35 -23.99 -27.40
CA PRO A 12 -2.08 -24.78 -28.39
C PRO A 12 -2.02 -26.29 -28.14
N HIS A 13 -0.91 -26.78 -27.58
CA HIS A 13 -0.70 -28.21 -27.31
C HIS A 13 -1.00 -28.62 -25.86
N PHE A 14 -1.55 -27.72 -25.03
CA PHE A 14 -1.92 -28.04 -23.66
C PHE A 14 -3.20 -28.90 -23.60
N ASP A 15 -3.10 -30.02 -22.87
CA ASP A 15 -4.21 -30.88 -22.46
C ASP A 15 -4.17 -31.05 -20.92
N PRO A 16 -5.22 -30.68 -20.19
CA PRO A 16 -5.22 -30.74 -18.72
C PRO A 16 -5.07 -32.15 -18.13
N ASP A 17 -5.45 -33.20 -18.86
CA ASP A 17 -5.39 -34.57 -18.36
C ASP A 17 -4.01 -35.21 -18.57
N ASP A 18 -3.31 -34.85 -19.64
CA ASP A 18 -2.04 -35.45 -20.05
C ASP A 18 -0.81 -34.54 -19.82
N ALA A 19 -0.98 -33.29 -19.41
CA ALA A 19 0.12 -32.34 -19.24
C ALA A 19 1.14 -32.78 -18.16
N SER A 20 2.41 -32.85 -18.57
CA SER A 20 3.54 -33.13 -17.67
C SER A 20 3.85 -31.92 -16.76
N PHE A 21 4.61 -32.18 -15.70
CA PHE A 21 5.13 -31.14 -14.82
C PHE A 21 5.89 -30.07 -15.61
N GLU A 22 6.79 -30.48 -16.51
CA GLU A 22 7.64 -29.57 -17.30
C GLU A 22 6.81 -28.66 -18.21
N HIS A 23 5.72 -29.18 -18.79
CA HIS A 23 4.81 -28.40 -19.63
C HIS A 23 4.14 -27.30 -18.81
N VAL A 24 3.53 -27.66 -17.68
CA VAL A 24 2.84 -26.72 -16.79
C VAL A 24 3.81 -25.69 -16.22
N MET A 25 5.01 -26.13 -15.80
CA MET A 25 6.04 -25.25 -15.26
C MET A 25 6.58 -24.29 -16.32
N SER A 26 6.73 -24.73 -17.57
CA SER A 26 7.12 -23.85 -18.68
C SER A 26 6.06 -22.77 -18.93
N MET A 27 4.77 -23.10 -18.81
CA MET A 27 3.69 -22.11 -18.90
C MET A 27 3.73 -21.11 -17.75
N ILE A 28 3.94 -21.58 -16.51
CA ILE A 28 4.14 -20.75 -15.32
C ILE A 28 5.27 -19.72 -15.55
N LEU A 29 6.42 -20.19 -16.04
CA LEU A 29 7.57 -19.33 -16.31
C LEU A 29 7.28 -18.29 -17.40
N MET A 30 6.60 -18.67 -18.47
CA MET A 30 6.23 -17.72 -19.53
C MET A 30 5.22 -16.67 -19.06
N VAL A 31 4.28 -17.04 -18.19
CA VAL A 31 3.36 -16.07 -17.59
C VAL A 31 4.13 -15.10 -16.70
N ASN A 32 5.00 -15.59 -15.81
CA ASN A 32 5.82 -14.74 -14.95
C ASN A 32 6.68 -13.75 -15.75
N GLU A 33 7.31 -14.23 -16.82
CA GLU A 33 8.13 -13.40 -17.69
C GLU A 33 7.31 -12.31 -18.40
N LYS A 34 6.06 -12.60 -18.79
CA LYS A 34 5.16 -11.58 -19.35
C LYS A 34 4.82 -10.48 -18.35
N PHE A 35 4.61 -10.84 -17.08
CA PHE A 35 4.44 -9.84 -16.02
C PHE A 35 5.71 -9.02 -15.80
N ARG A 36 6.89 -9.66 -15.83
CA ARG A 36 8.20 -8.99 -15.69
C ARG A 36 8.44 -7.96 -16.79
N GLU A 37 8.05 -8.29 -18.03
CA GLU A 37 8.16 -7.40 -19.20
C GLU A 37 6.96 -6.44 -19.36
N ASN A 38 6.00 -6.46 -18.42
CA ASN A 38 4.80 -5.64 -18.42
C ASN A 38 3.96 -5.75 -19.72
N VAL A 39 3.80 -6.98 -20.22
CA VAL A 39 2.95 -7.31 -21.39
C VAL A 39 1.72 -8.11 -20.97
N ALA A 40 0.67 -8.09 -21.80
CA ALA A 40 -0.59 -8.76 -21.50
C ALA A 40 -0.41 -10.28 -21.32
N ALA A 41 -0.51 -10.75 -20.07
CA ALA A 41 -0.22 -12.14 -19.71
C ALA A 41 -1.38 -13.10 -19.98
N TRP A 42 -2.63 -12.66 -19.83
CA TRP A 42 -3.81 -13.55 -19.83
C TRP A 42 -4.55 -13.66 -21.16
N THR A 43 -4.33 -12.72 -22.08
CA THR A 43 -5.12 -12.59 -23.32
C THR A 43 -5.05 -13.83 -24.22
N SER A 44 -3.91 -14.53 -24.24
CA SER A 44 -3.72 -15.76 -25.03
C SER A 44 -4.62 -16.92 -24.58
N PHE A 45 -5.07 -16.91 -23.32
CA PHE A 45 -5.91 -17.97 -22.76
C PHE A 45 -7.40 -17.79 -23.06
N HIS A 46 -7.85 -16.58 -23.43
CA HIS A 46 -9.27 -16.26 -23.65
C HIS A 46 -9.93 -17.10 -24.75
N GLY A 47 -9.16 -17.60 -25.72
CA GLY A 47 -9.65 -18.45 -26.80
C GLY A 47 -10.02 -19.89 -26.38
N ARG A 48 -9.55 -20.39 -25.24
CA ARG A 48 -9.80 -21.77 -24.75
C ARG A 48 -10.12 -21.80 -23.24
N LYS A 49 -11.23 -21.17 -22.83
CA LYS A 49 -11.61 -20.97 -21.41
C LYS A 49 -11.67 -22.26 -20.58
N ASP A 50 -12.26 -23.34 -21.10
CA ASP A 50 -12.36 -24.62 -20.36
C ASP A 50 -10.99 -25.27 -20.10
N ALA A 51 -10.10 -25.21 -21.10
CA ALA A 51 -8.73 -25.68 -20.96
C ALA A 51 -7.96 -24.84 -19.93
N PHE A 52 -8.26 -23.54 -19.81
CA PHE A 52 -7.59 -22.65 -18.87
C PHE A 52 -7.95 -22.97 -17.42
N LYS A 53 -9.24 -23.26 -17.18
CA LYS A 53 -9.68 -23.80 -15.90
C LYS A 53 -8.94 -25.10 -15.57
N GLY A 54 -8.80 -26.01 -16.55
CA GLY A 54 -8.00 -27.22 -16.43
C GLY A 54 -6.52 -26.94 -16.08
N PHE A 55 -5.90 -25.95 -16.73
CA PHE A 55 -4.55 -25.50 -16.43
C PHE A 55 -4.39 -25.03 -14.98
N LEU A 56 -5.25 -24.13 -14.49
CA LEU A 56 -5.18 -23.67 -13.10
C LEU A 56 -5.35 -24.80 -12.08
N TRP A 57 -6.26 -25.75 -12.33
CA TRP A 57 -6.37 -26.94 -11.49
C TRP A 57 -5.13 -27.83 -11.54
N ARG A 58 -4.50 -27.96 -12.71
CA ARG A 58 -3.23 -28.68 -12.86
C ARG A 58 -2.11 -28.00 -12.06
N VAL A 59 -2.04 -26.66 -12.10
CA VAL A 59 -1.11 -25.86 -11.28
C VAL A 59 -1.30 -26.14 -9.78
N LEU A 60 -2.53 -26.16 -9.27
CA LEU A 60 -2.78 -26.49 -7.86
C LEU A 60 -2.34 -27.92 -7.52
N LYS A 61 -2.57 -28.88 -8.43
CA LYS A 61 -2.18 -30.29 -8.26
C LYS A 61 -0.67 -30.53 -8.29
N LEU A 62 0.15 -29.64 -8.87
CA LEU A 62 1.61 -29.79 -8.86
C LEU A 62 2.17 -29.95 -7.44
N LYS A 63 1.51 -29.38 -6.43
CA LYS A 63 1.90 -29.48 -5.03
C LYS A 63 1.51 -30.80 -4.35
N GLU A 64 0.67 -31.62 -4.98
CA GLU A 64 0.34 -32.97 -4.48
C GLU A 64 1.21 -34.07 -5.10
N GLU A 65 2.03 -33.75 -6.10
CA GLU A 65 2.92 -34.72 -6.75
C GLU A 65 4.11 -35.04 -5.85
N ASP A 66 4.41 -36.34 -5.69
CA ASP A 66 5.57 -36.83 -4.96
C ASP A 66 6.86 -36.63 -5.79
N ARG A 67 7.27 -35.37 -5.94
CA ARG A 67 8.45 -34.95 -6.70
C ARG A 67 9.26 -33.95 -5.90
N ASN A 68 10.58 -34.08 -5.97
CA ASN A 68 11.49 -33.08 -5.44
C ASN A 68 11.45 -31.83 -6.31
N VAL A 69 10.87 -30.75 -5.78
CA VAL A 69 10.81 -29.43 -6.40
C VAL A 69 11.94 -28.56 -5.83
N SER A 70 12.78 -28.01 -6.70
CA SER A 70 13.87 -27.11 -6.34
C SER A 70 13.37 -25.76 -5.78
N MET A 71 14.23 -25.03 -5.07
CA MET A 71 13.88 -23.70 -4.55
C MET A 71 13.53 -22.70 -5.67
N ALA A 72 14.23 -22.78 -6.81
CA ALA A 72 13.93 -21.95 -7.98
C ALA A 72 12.53 -22.25 -8.53
N GLU A 73 12.15 -23.52 -8.62
CA GLU A 73 10.81 -23.92 -9.07
C GLU A 73 9.72 -23.50 -8.07
N LYS A 74 9.96 -23.66 -6.76
CA LYS A 74 9.04 -23.20 -5.71
C LYS A 74 8.81 -21.69 -5.76
N THR A 75 9.87 -20.93 -5.99
CA THR A 75 9.82 -19.46 -6.08
C THR A 75 9.04 -19.01 -7.33
N ASN A 76 9.30 -19.62 -8.48
CA ASN A 76 8.58 -19.31 -9.71
C ASN A 76 7.10 -19.72 -9.66
N TYR A 77 6.80 -20.86 -9.02
CA TYR A 77 5.43 -21.26 -8.74
C TYR A 77 4.71 -20.20 -7.90
N LEU A 78 5.36 -19.71 -6.85
CA LEU A 78 4.81 -18.71 -5.96
C LEU A 78 4.60 -17.37 -6.67
N LEU A 79 5.54 -16.94 -7.50
CA LEU A 79 5.41 -15.75 -8.34
C LEU A 79 4.21 -15.86 -9.30
N PHE A 80 3.95 -17.03 -9.86
CA PHE A 80 2.75 -17.25 -10.67
C PHE A 80 1.47 -17.13 -9.84
N MET A 81 1.47 -17.68 -8.62
CA MET A 81 0.33 -17.53 -7.71
C MET A 81 0.10 -16.06 -7.36
N ILE A 82 1.16 -15.30 -7.06
CA ILE A 82 1.10 -13.86 -6.82
C ILE A 82 0.43 -13.15 -8.02
N ASN A 83 0.92 -13.39 -9.23
CA ASN A 83 0.37 -12.83 -10.45
C ASN A 83 -1.10 -13.20 -10.66
N ALA A 84 -1.48 -14.46 -10.39
CA ALA A 84 -2.86 -14.92 -10.50
C ALA A 84 -3.81 -14.24 -9.48
N PHE A 85 -3.35 -14.04 -8.24
CA PHE A 85 -4.12 -13.33 -7.21
C PHE A 85 -4.13 -11.80 -7.40
N GLN A 86 -3.18 -11.24 -8.15
CA GLN A 86 -3.21 -9.84 -8.54
C GLN A 86 -4.13 -9.57 -9.74
N SER A 87 -4.49 -10.60 -10.52
CA SER A 87 -5.31 -10.46 -11.73
C SER A 87 -6.77 -10.89 -11.53
N LEU A 88 -7.39 -10.51 -10.41
CA LEU A 88 -8.79 -10.84 -10.14
C LEU A 88 -9.79 -10.09 -11.03
N GLU A 89 -9.36 -9.07 -11.76
CA GLU A 89 -10.17 -8.41 -12.78
C GLU A 89 -10.47 -9.31 -13.96
N ASP A 90 -9.53 -10.19 -14.31
CA ASP A 90 -9.74 -11.17 -15.36
C ASP A 90 -10.71 -12.26 -14.89
N GLU A 91 -11.85 -12.36 -15.56
CA GLU A 91 -12.93 -13.27 -15.20
C GLU A 91 -12.48 -14.75 -15.19
N ILE A 92 -11.66 -15.18 -16.15
CA ILE A 92 -11.24 -16.58 -16.25
C ILE A 92 -10.27 -16.97 -15.11
N VAL A 93 -9.46 -16.02 -14.64
CA VAL A 93 -8.55 -16.20 -13.50
C VAL A 93 -9.36 -16.21 -12.20
N ARG A 94 -10.20 -15.19 -12.01
CA ARG A 94 -11.02 -14.97 -10.81
C ARG A 94 -11.90 -16.18 -10.46
N GLU A 95 -12.55 -16.79 -11.44
CA GLU A 95 -13.48 -17.92 -11.21
C GLU A 95 -12.83 -19.13 -10.55
N THR A 96 -11.55 -19.39 -10.85
CA THR A 96 -10.83 -20.57 -10.32
C THR A 96 -10.05 -20.21 -9.06
N ILE A 97 -9.33 -19.07 -9.07
CA ILE A 97 -8.48 -18.65 -7.95
C ILE A 97 -9.32 -18.30 -6.71
N LEU A 98 -10.52 -17.71 -6.84
CA LEU A 98 -11.35 -17.42 -5.66
C LEU A 98 -11.91 -18.67 -4.97
N GLN A 99 -11.84 -19.85 -5.59
CA GLN A 99 -12.31 -21.08 -4.97
C GLN A 99 -11.42 -21.50 -3.79
N VAL A 100 -10.10 -21.25 -3.89
CA VAL A 100 -9.12 -21.62 -2.85
C VAL A 100 -9.16 -20.69 -1.63
N VAL A 101 -9.77 -19.50 -1.76
CA VAL A 101 -9.97 -18.53 -0.66
C VAL A 101 -11.44 -18.42 -0.24
N SER A 102 -12.26 -19.42 -0.58
CA SER A 102 -13.68 -19.43 -0.21
C SER A 102 -13.92 -19.79 1.27
N LEU A 103 -15.16 -19.68 1.75
CA LEU A 103 -15.54 -20.08 3.11
C LEU A 103 -15.17 -21.55 3.43
N LYS A 104 -15.01 -22.42 2.43
CA LYS A 104 -14.58 -23.80 2.64
C LYS A 104 -13.16 -23.92 3.18
N LEU A 105 -12.32 -22.89 3.02
CA LEU A 105 -10.99 -22.81 3.64
C LEU A 105 -11.04 -23.06 5.16
N TRP A 106 -12.14 -22.67 5.80
CA TRP A 106 -12.38 -22.86 7.23
C TRP A 106 -12.52 -24.32 7.68
N HIS A 107 -12.58 -25.28 6.75
CA HIS A 107 -12.47 -26.71 7.09
C HIS A 107 -11.12 -27.06 7.72
N THR A 108 -10.08 -26.27 7.41
CA THR A 108 -8.73 -26.50 7.90
C THR A 108 -8.41 -25.74 9.19
N LEU A 109 -9.29 -24.86 9.66
CA LEU A 109 -9.07 -24.12 10.91
C LEU A 109 -9.06 -25.06 12.11
N SER A 110 -8.29 -24.71 13.14
CA SER A 110 -8.45 -25.32 14.45
C SER A 110 -9.89 -25.16 14.94
N PHE A 111 -10.38 -26.14 15.70
CA PHE A 111 -11.76 -26.12 16.18
C PHE A 111 -12.08 -24.86 17.02
N GLY A 112 -11.12 -24.44 17.86
CA GLY A 112 -11.24 -23.23 18.66
C GLY A 112 -11.34 -21.97 17.81
N ARG A 113 -10.48 -21.84 16.81
CA ARG A 113 -10.51 -20.69 15.90
C ARG A 113 -11.80 -20.63 15.11
N LEU A 114 -12.26 -21.76 14.56
CA LEU A 114 -13.54 -21.84 13.85
C LEU A 114 -14.71 -21.39 14.74
N GLN A 115 -14.74 -21.82 16.02
CA GLN A 115 -15.76 -21.39 16.97
C GLN A 115 -15.72 -19.88 17.19
N MET A 116 -14.53 -19.32 17.42
CA MET A 116 -14.35 -17.88 17.64
C MET A 116 -14.87 -17.08 16.44
N GLU A 117 -14.45 -17.43 15.22
CA GLU A 117 -14.84 -16.69 14.00
C GLU A 117 -16.36 -16.77 13.71
N LEU A 118 -16.98 -17.92 14.00
CA LEU A 118 -18.44 -18.08 13.88
C LEU A 118 -19.22 -17.32 14.95
N CYS A 119 -18.68 -17.20 16.17
CA CYS A 119 -19.28 -16.40 17.24
C CYS A 119 -19.17 -14.90 16.96
N LEU A 120 -18.04 -14.46 16.41
CA LEU A 120 -17.84 -13.07 15.97
C LEU A 120 -18.73 -12.71 14.78
N ASN A 121 -19.08 -13.69 13.94
CA ASN A 121 -19.87 -13.48 12.73
C ASN A 121 -21.09 -14.42 12.64
N PRO A 122 -22.15 -14.17 13.43
CA PRO A 122 -23.31 -15.07 13.52
C PRO A 122 -24.01 -15.36 12.19
N GLU A 123 -23.95 -14.43 11.23
CA GLU A 123 -24.52 -14.61 9.90
C GLU A 123 -23.88 -15.76 9.11
N LEU A 124 -22.60 -16.04 9.37
CA LEU A 124 -21.85 -17.11 8.70
C LEU A 124 -22.26 -18.50 9.21
N ILE A 125 -22.84 -18.61 10.42
CA ILE A 125 -23.27 -19.90 10.99
C ILE A 125 -24.26 -20.60 10.06
N LYS A 126 -25.23 -19.86 9.51
CA LYS A 126 -26.23 -20.41 8.57
C LYS A 126 -25.57 -20.88 7.28
N LYS A 127 -24.66 -20.09 6.72
CA LYS A 127 -23.92 -20.42 5.48
C LYS A 127 -23.04 -21.65 5.68
N TRP A 128 -22.26 -21.69 6.75
CA TRP A 128 -21.41 -22.81 7.14
C TRP A 128 -22.20 -24.11 7.34
N THR A 129 -23.32 -24.03 8.05
CA THR A 129 -24.22 -25.19 8.25
C THR A 129 -24.79 -25.70 6.94
N LYS A 130 -25.12 -24.81 6.00
CA LYS A 130 -25.61 -25.17 4.66
C LYS A 130 -24.52 -25.89 3.85
N ILE A 131 -23.27 -25.41 3.89
CA ILE A 131 -22.12 -26.05 3.22
C ILE A 131 -21.94 -27.47 3.75
N LYS A 132 -21.81 -27.64 5.08
CA LYS A 132 -21.67 -28.97 5.70
C LYS A 132 -22.82 -29.91 5.34
N ARG A 133 -24.07 -29.42 5.30
CA ARG A 133 -25.24 -30.23 4.91
C ARG A 133 -25.21 -30.62 3.43
N LYS A 134 -24.75 -29.73 2.54
CA LYS A 134 -24.64 -29.99 1.10
C LYS A 134 -23.57 -31.06 0.85
N GLU A 135 -22.40 -30.89 1.43
CA GLU A 135 -21.28 -31.84 1.31
C GLU A 135 -21.63 -33.21 1.91
N ALA A 136 -22.30 -33.25 3.07
CA ALA A 136 -22.76 -34.50 3.66
C ALA A 136 -23.78 -35.25 2.77
N LYS A 137 -24.57 -34.54 1.95
CA LYS A 137 -25.48 -35.16 0.97
C LYS A 137 -24.73 -35.64 -0.26
N GLU A 138 -23.75 -34.88 -0.74
CA GLU A 138 -22.93 -35.22 -1.90
C GLU A 138 -21.99 -36.41 -1.62
N GLY A 139 -21.34 -36.44 -0.46
CA GLY A 139 -20.53 -37.58 -0.02
C GLY A 139 -21.34 -38.88 0.11
N LYS A 140 -22.59 -38.79 0.59
CA LYS A 140 -23.53 -39.93 0.62
C LYS A 140 -23.91 -40.42 -0.79
N LYS A 141 -24.02 -39.53 -1.77
CA LYS A 141 -24.33 -39.89 -3.17
C LYS A 141 -23.14 -40.47 -3.92
N ALA A 142 -21.93 -40.01 -3.61
CA ALA A 142 -20.70 -40.39 -4.32
C ALA A 142 -20.01 -41.64 -3.74
N GLY A 143 -20.51 -42.22 -2.65
CA GLY A 143 -19.87 -43.36 -1.97
C GLY A 143 -18.49 -43.06 -1.38
N LYS A 144 -18.07 -41.78 -1.39
CA LYS A 144 -16.78 -41.31 -0.87
C LYS A 144 -16.99 -40.65 0.49
N THR A 145 -16.43 -41.24 1.55
CA THR A 145 -16.26 -40.60 2.87
C THR A 145 -14.99 -39.75 2.89
N GLY A 146 -14.80 -38.89 1.88
CA GLY A 146 -13.69 -37.93 1.86
C GLY A 146 -13.93 -36.86 2.92
N ASN A 147 -12.95 -36.61 3.79
CA ASN A 147 -13.00 -35.49 4.72
C ASN A 147 -12.91 -34.19 3.91
N SER A 148 -13.87 -33.26 4.04
CA SER A 148 -13.86 -31.99 3.30
C SER A 148 -12.57 -31.19 3.51
N SER A 149 -11.89 -31.37 4.65
CA SER A 149 -10.58 -30.78 4.91
C SER A 149 -9.45 -31.30 4.00
N GLU A 150 -9.60 -32.49 3.42
CA GLU A 150 -8.60 -33.13 2.54
C GLU A 150 -8.77 -32.73 1.08
N MET A 151 -9.85 -32.00 0.74
CA MET A 151 -10.03 -31.47 -0.61
C MET A 151 -8.90 -30.50 -0.93
N LEU A 152 -8.28 -30.67 -2.10
CA LEU A 152 -7.16 -29.86 -2.58
C LEU A 152 -7.41 -28.36 -2.39
N GLU A 153 -8.55 -27.87 -2.86
CA GLU A 153 -8.95 -26.45 -2.76
C GLU A 153 -8.97 -25.90 -1.32
N ASN A 154 -9.22 -26.75 -0.32
CA ASN A 154 -9.34 -26.34 1.08
C ASN A 154 -7.99 -26.40 1.81
N LYS A 155 -7.18 -27.45 1.59
CA LYS A 155 -5.89 -27.62 2.25
C LYS A 155 -4.74 -26.88 1.58
N PHE A 156 -4.88 -26.49 0.31
CA PHE A 156 -3.80 -25.90 -0.49
C PHE A 156 -3.07 -24.76 0.23
N LEU A 157 -3.79 -23.74 0.70
CA LEU A 157 -3.16 -22.57 1.33
C LEU A 157 -2.54 -22.90 2.69
N ARG A 158 -3.18 -23.76 3.49
CA ARG A 158 -2.61 -24.24 4.76
C ARG A 158 -1.30 -24.98 4.51
N ASN A 159 -1.30 -25.94 3.58
CA ASN A 159 -0.12 -26.73 3.25
C ASN A 159 1.02 -25.84 2.73
N LEU A 160 0.70 -24.81 1.93
CA LEU A 160 1.70 -23.88 1.42
C LEU A 160 2.30 -23.00 2.54
N MET A 161 1.49 -22.59 3.52
CA MET A 161 1.99 -21.89 4.72
C MET A 161 2.87 -22.80 5.59
N GLU A 162 2.48 -24.06 5.76
CA GLU A 162 3.26 -25.05 6.52
C GLU A 162 4.59 -25.38 5.81
N GLU A 163 4.59 -25.53 4.49
CA GLU A 163 5.81 -25.67 3.66
C GLU A 163 6.74 -24.46 3.83
N PHE A 164 6.18 -23.25 3.80
CA PHE A 164 6.93 -22.02 4.02
C PHE A 164 7.58 -21.99 5.41
N LEU A 165 6.82 -22.30 6.46
CA LEU A 165 7.33 -22.28 7.83
C LEU A 165 8.42 -23.34 8.05
N GLU A 166 8.29 -24.52 7.41
CA GLU A 166 9.32 -25.54 7.44
C GLU A 166 10.62 -25.05 6.77
N ILE A 167 10.52 -24.39 5.61
CA ILE A 167 11.68 -23.80 4.91
C ILE A 167 12.33 -22.72 5.79
N LEU A 168 11.52 -21.83 6.37
CA LEU A 168 11.98 -20.74 7.24
C LEU A 168 12.78 -21.24 8.44
N ASP A 169 12.31 -22.32 9.08
CA ASP A 169 12.92 -22.88 10.30
C ASP A 169 14.15 -23.75 9.99
N SER A 170 14.13 -24.52 8.89
CA SER A 170 15.12 -25.60 8.65
C SER A 170 16.14 -25.36 7.55
N LYS A 171 15.88 -24.44 6.59
CA LYS A 171 16.70 -24.32 5.36
C LYS A 171 17.36 -22.96 5.15
N VAL A 172 16.85 -21.91 5.80
CA VAL A 172 17.35 -20.54 5.57
C VAL A 172 18.74 -20.32 6.17
N ILE A 173 18.94 -20.76 7.42
CA ILE A 173 20.24 -20.67 8.09
C ILE A 173 20.78 -22.09 8.26
N LEU A 174 21.81 -22.40 7.49
CA LEU A 174 22.48 -23.70 7.59
C LEU A 174 23.33 -23.69 8.85
N SER A 175 22.90 -24.43 9.87
CA SER A 175 23.76 -24.70 11.03
C SER A 175 24.88 -25.63 10.57
N SER A 176 26.13 -25.21 10.76
CA SER A 176 27.30 -26.06 10.58
C SER A 176 27.28 -27.15 11.66
N GLN A 177 26.55 -28.24 11.40
CA GLN A 177 26.75 -29.50 12.08
C GLN A 177 28.05 -30.13 11.54
N ASP A 178 29.18 -29.67 12.05
CA ASP A 178 30.39 -30.50 12.14
C ASP A 178 30.87 -30.42 13.59
N GLY A 179 31.00 -31.59 14.22
CA GLY A 179 30.90 -31.75 15.68
C GLY A 179 32.00 -31.10 16.52
N GLY A 180 31.60 -30.67 17.72
CA GLY A 180 32.53 -30.29 18.80
C GLY A 180 31.79 -29.62 19.96
N GLU A 181 32.10 -30.02 21.19
CA GLU A 181 31.40 -29.75 22.44
C GLU A 181 31.19 -28.26 22.82
N GLU A 182 30.07 -28.05 23.53
CA GLU A 182 29.78 -26.98 24.50
C GLU A 182 30.77 -25.80 24.61
N SER A 183 30.36 -24.62 24.12
CA SER A 183 30.70 -23.39 24.83
C SER A 183 29.65 -22.28 24.72
N VAL A 184 29.43 -21.70 25.89
CA VAL A 184 28.55 -20.62 26.34
C VAL A 184 28.69 -19.32 25.55
N PHE A 185 27.54 -18.74 25.13
CA PHE A 185 27.27 -17.32 24.86
C PHE A 185 28.43 -16.45 24.31
N ASN A 186 28.56 -16.42 22.97
CA ASN A 186 29.01 -15.30 22.11
C ASN A 186 29.77 -15.84 20.87
N GLU A 187 29.11 -16.66 20.06
CA GLU A 187 29.60 -16.95 18.71
C GLU A 187 28.69 -16.26 17.70
N SER A 188 29.33 -15.39 16.93
CA SER A 188 28.84 -14.67 15.76
C SER A 188 27.83 -15.49 14.95
N LEU A 189 26.73 -14.87 14.55
CA LEU A 189 25.69 -15.39 13.64
C LEU A 189 26.25 -15.68 12.22
N SER A 190 27.30 -16.48 12.09
CA SER A 190 27.99 -16.78 10.84
C SER A 190 27.52 -18.09 10.21
N GLY A 191 26.24 -18.44 10.35
CA GLY A 191 25.64 -19.51 9.57
C GLY A 191 25.55 -19.07 8.11
N GLN A 192 25.97 -19.90 7.16
CA GLN A 192 25.83 -19.59 5.74
C GLN A 192 24.33 -19.54 5.41
N VAL A 193 23.85 -18.37 4.99
CA VAL A 193 22.45 -18.15 4.59
C VAL A 193 22.26 -18.55 3.13
N ASP A 194 21.25 -19.37 2.85
CA ASP A 194 20.86 -19.72 1.49
C ASP A 194 19.98 -18.62 0.86
N ASP A 195 20.57 -17.84 -0.06
CA ASP A 195 19.89 -16.72 -0.72
C ASP A 195 18.64 -17.16 -1.50
N SER A 196 18.60 -18.41 -2.02
CA SER A 196 17.41 -18.94 -2.69
C SER A 196 16.24 -19.16 -1.73
N SER A 197 16.53 -19.60 -0.50
CA SER A 197 15.53 -19.77 0.56
C SER A 197 15.07 -18.43 1.13
N VAL A 198 15.96 -17.44 1.22
CA VAL A 198 15.59 -16.06 1.59
C VAL A 198 14.60 -15.49 0.57
N LEU A 199 14.94 -15.52 -0.72
CA LEU A 199 14.07 -15.01 -1.78
C LEU A 199 12.68 -15.69 -1.76
N TYR A 200 12.64 -17.00 -1.57
CA TYR A 200 11.37 -17.73 -1.43
C TYR A 200 10.55 -17.22 -0.24
N CYS A 201 11.17 -17.02 0.92
CA CYS A 201 10.49 -16.53 2.12
C CYS A 201 9.95 -15.10 1.91
N GLU A 202 10.72 -14.24 1.25
CA GLU A 202 10.31 -12.88 0.94
C GLU A 202 9.15 -12.84 -0.06
N ARG A 203 9.20 -13.65 -1.12
CA ARG A 203 8.07 -13.86 -2.05
C ARG A 203 6.85 -14.44 -1.33
N PHE A 204 7.05 -15.25 -0.30
CA PHE A 204 5.92 -15.79 0.47
C PHE A 204 5.25 -14.73 1.32
N MET A 205 6.01 -13.81 1.91
CA MET A 205 5.42 -12.66 2.58
C MET A 205 4.66 -11.77 1.59
N GLU A 206 5.25 -11.46 0.42
CA GLU A 206 4.56 -10.73 -0.65
C GLU A 206 3.23 -11.39 -1.03
N PHE A 207 3.22 -12.71 -1.20
CA PHE A 207 2.00 -13.47 -1.50
C PHE A 207 0.90 -13.31 -0.45
N LEU A 208 1.25 -13.39 0.83
CA LEU A 208 0.28 -13.20 1.92
C LEU A 208 -0.20 -11.75 2.04
N ILE A 209 0.71 -10.78 1.88
CA ILE A 209 0.40 -9.35 1.91
C ILE A 209 -0.60 -9.02 0.80
N ASP A 210 -0.34 -9.44 -0.43
CA ASP A 210 -1.21 -9.16 -1.57
C ASP A 210 -2.62 -9.69 -1.33
N MET A 211 -2.75 -10.94 -0.87
CA MET A 211 -4.05 -11.53 -0.56
C MET A 211 -4.75 -10.87 0.62
N LEU A 212 -4.04 -10.36 1.63
CA LEU A 212 -4.66 -9.64 2.75
C LEU A 212 -5.02 -8.19 2.41
N SER A 213 -4.37 -7.62 1.40
CA SER A 213 -4.55 -6.25 0.91
C SER A 213 -5.76 -6.09 -0.03
N GLN A 214 -6.46 -7.18 -0.34
CA GLN A 214 -7.66 -7.21 -1.19
C GLN A 214 -8.82 -7.87 -0.43
N LEU A 215 -9.99 -7.23 -0.42
CA LEU A 215 -11.15 -7.69 0.35
C LEU A 215 -11.65 -9.10 -0.05
N PRO A 216 -11.74 -9.49 -1.35
CA PRO A 216 -12.27 -10.80 -1.76
C PRO A 216 -11.47 -11.99 -1.24
N THR A 217 -10.14 -11.84 -1.14
CA THR A 217 -9.21 -12.89 -0.70
C THR A 217 -9.00 -12.87 0.82
N ARG A 218 -9.01 -11.67 1.41
CA ARG A 218 -8.79 -11.45 2.85
C ARG A 218 -9.78 -12.18 3.75
N ARG A 219 -11.08 -12.11 3.43
CA ARG A 219 -12.19 -12.44 4.34
C ARG A 219 -12.07 -13.79 5.05
N PHE A 220 -11.71 -14.83 4.31
CA PHE A 220 -11.61 -16.19 4.86
C PHE A 220 -10.15 -16.60 5.11
N LEU A 221 -9.19 -15.90 4.50
CA LEU A 221 -7.76 -16.14 4.64
C LEU A 221 -7.20 -15.58 5.95
N ARG A 222 -7.57 -14.37 6.37
CA ARG A 222 -7.04 -13.74 7.59
C ARG A 222 -7.20 -14.65 8.82
N PRO A 223 -8.36 -15.30 9.04
CA PRO A 223 -8.48 -16.29 10.12
C PRO A 223 -7.50 -17.45 10.04
N LEU A 224 -7.17 -17.93 8.83
CA LEU A 224 -6.23 -19.03 8.63
C LEU A 224 -4.79 -18.61 8.96
N ILE A 225 -4.34 -17.45 8.45
CA ILE A 225 -3.00 -16.91 8.75
C ILE A 225 -2.79 -16.80 10.26
N ALA A 226 -3.81 -16.28 10.94
CA ALA A 226 -3.80 -16.11 12.39
C ALA A 226 -3.92 -17.44 13.17
N ASP A 227 -4.57 -18.47 12.62
CA ASP A 227 -4.63 -19.83 13.20
C ASP A 227 -3.28 -20.56 13.11
N VAL A 228 -2.55 -20.33 12.02
CA VAL A 228 -1.20 -20.87 11.78
C VAL A 228 -0.14 -20.08 12.56
N ALA A 229 -0.47 -18.88 13.03
CA ALA A 229 0.43 -17.93 13.69
C ALA A 229 1.66 -17.55 12.85
N VAL A 230 1.44 -17.29 11.56
CA VAL A 230 2.51 -16.95 10.62
C VAL A 230 3.35 -15.78 11.14
N VAL A 231 2.73 -14.65 11.51
CA VAL A 231 3.45 -13.45 11.98
C VAL A 231 4.30 -13.74 13.22
N ALA A 232 3.73 -14.40 14.23
CA ALA A 232 4.46 -14.74 15.46
C ALA A 232 5.67 -15.66 15.18
N LYS A 233 5.51 -16.66 14.30
CA LYS A 233 6.61 -17.56 13.90
C LYS A 233 7.68 -16.82 13.10
N CYS A 234 7.28 -15.89 12.23
CA CYS A 234 8.22 -15.05 11.49
C CYS A 234 9.03 -14.13 12.42
N HIS A 235 8.40 -13.45 13.39
CA HIS A 235 9.12 -12.61 14.37
C HIS A 235 10.15 -13.39 15.20
N LEU A 236 9.85 -14.66 15.51
CA LEU A 236 10.74 -15.55 16.27
C LEU A 236 11.76 -16.29 15.39
N SER A 237 11.70 -16.10 14.07
CA SER A 237 12.63 -16.73 13.15
C SER A 237 14.00 -16.06 13.22
N MET A 238 15.04 -16.86 13.03
CA MET A 238 16.41 -16.35 12.97
C MET A 238 16.61 -15.41 11.77
N LEU A 239 15.88 -15.60 10.68
CA LEU A 239 15.93 -14.72 9.50
C LEU A 239 15.48 -13.29 9.84
N TYR A 240 14.43 -13.11 10.63
CA TYR A 240 13.92 -11.79 11.00
C TYR A 240 14.97 -10.93 11.73
N ALA A 241 15.80 -11.55 12.57
CA ALA A 241 16.87 -10.86 13.30
C ALA A 241 18.19 -10.74 12.51
N HIS A 242 18.31 -11.41 11.37
CA HIS A 242 19.56 -11.48 10.60
C HIS A 242 19.68 -10.30 9.63
N GLU A 243 20.92 -9.81 9.40
CA GLU A 243 21.17 -8.66 8.51
C GLU A 243 20.66 -8.89 7.07
N LYS A 244 20.95 -10.07 6.50
CA LYS A 244 20.39 -10.51 5.20
C LYS A 244 18.85 -10.64 5.18
N GLY A 245 18.20 -10.72 6.34
CA GLY A 245 16.74 -10.82 6.45
C GLY A 245 16.04 -9.47 6.62
N ARG A 246 16.73 -8.34 6.42
CA ARG A 246 16.13 -7.00 6.56
C ARG A 246 14.87 -6.81 5.71
N LEU A 247 14.90 -7.20 4.44
CA LEU A 247 13.72 -7.13 3.55
C LEU A 247 12.61 -8.07 4.04
N PHE A 248 12.96 -9.31 4.41
CA PHE A 248 12.00 -10.23 5.03
C PHE A 248 11.34 -9.63 6.28
N ALA A 249 12.10 -9.01 7.18
CA ALA A 249 11.57 -8.37 8.39
C ALA A 249 10.60 -7.22 8.05
N GLN A 250 10.97 -6.36 7.11
CA GLN A 250 10.08 -5.29 6.63
C GLN A 250 8.77 -5.84 6.05
N LEU A 251 8.83 -6.94 5.30
CA LEU A 251 7.64 -7.61 4.76
C LEU A 251 6.80 -8.27 5.86
N VAL A 252 7.42 -8.83 6.90
CA VAL A 252 6.71 -9.39 8.07
C VAL A 252 5.95 -8.30 8.82
N ASP A 253 6.57 -7.14 9.04
CA ASP A 253 5.93 -5.98 9.68
C ASP A 253 4.75 -5.48 8.83
N LEU A 254 4.90 -5.45 7.50
CA LEU A 254 3.82 -5.11 6.57
C LEU A 254 2.69 -6.15 6.59
N LEU A 255 3.02 -7.44 6.71
CA LEU A 255 2.02 -8.50 6.88
C LEU A 255 1.25 -8.33 8.19
N GLN A 256 1.95 -8.03 9.30
CA GLN A 256 1.32 -7.75 10.60
C GLN A 256 0.36 -6.55 10.50
N PHE A 257 0.77 -5.48 9.80
CA PHE A 257 -0.06 -4.33 9.53
C PHE A 257 -1.36 -4.73 8.81
N TYR A 258 -1.27 -5.49 7.72
CA TYR A 258 -2.47 -5.93 7.01
C TYR A 258 -3.28 -6.96 7.79
N GLU A 259 -2.68 -7.90 8.54
CA GLU A 259 -3.43 -8.82 9.41
C GLU A 259 -4.24 -8.05 10.45
N GLY A 260 -3.67 -6.97 10.98
CA GLY A 260 -4.29 -6.12 11.97
C GLY A 260 -5.10 -4.93 11.45
N PHE A 261 -5.27 -4.80 10.14
CA PHE A 261 -5.91 -3.67 9.50
C PHE A 261 -7.32 -3.40 10.05
N GLU A 262 -7.65 -2.11 10.25
CA GLU A 262 -8.86 -1.62 10.90
C GLU A 262 -10.08 -1.68 9.96
N ILE A 263 -10.45 -2.88 9.53
CA ILE A 263 -11.58 -3.15 8.63
C ILE A 263 -12.39 -4.34 9.12
N ASN A 264 -13.71 -4.30 8.88
CA ASN A 264 -14.57 -5.46 9.02
C ASN A 264 -14.46 -6.35 7.77
N ASP A 265 -13.86 -7.52 7.92
CA ASP A 265 -13.64 -8.49 6.83
C ASP A 265 -14.92 -8.93 6.08
N ASN A 266 -16.10 -8.81 6.69
CA ASN A 266 -17.36 -9.27 6.11
C ASN A 266 -18.12 -8.17 5.36
N SER A 267 -18.18 -6.96 5.92
CA SER A 267 -18.85 -5.81 5.31
C SER A 267 -17.92 -4.97 4.44
N GLY A 268 -16.60 -5.06 4.64
CA GLY A 268 -15.63 -4.18 4.00
C GLY A 268 -15.60 -2.76 4.57
N THR A 269 -16.30 -2.51 5.68
CA THR A 269 -16.37 -1.17 6.29
C THR A 269 -15.17 -0.91 7.18
N GLN A 270 -14.60 0.28 7.08
CA GLN A 270 -13.55 0.75 8.00
C GLN A 270 -14.08 0.77 9.45
N LEU A 271 -13.24 0.35 10.39
CA LEU A 271 -13.51 0.43 11.82
C LEU A 271 -13.10 1.81 12.33
N SER A 272 -13.90 2.39 13.24
CA SER A 272 -13.51 3.62 13.93
C SER A 272 -12.52 3.34 15.06
N ASP A 273 -11.82 4.36 15.52
CA ASP A 273 -10.91 4.27 16.68
C ASP A 273 -11.63 3.73 17.93
N ASP A 274 -12.89 4.11 18.11
CA ASP A 274 -13.77 3.63 19.19
C ASP A 274 -14.12 2.14 19.03
N ASP A 275 -14.42 1.68 17.81
CA ASP A 275 -14.70 0.26 17.52
C ASP A 275 -13.48 -0.61 17.85
N VAL A 276 -12.29 -0.15 17.44
CA VAL A 276 -11.02 -0.84 17.70
C VAL A 276 -10.74 -0.90 19.20
N LEU A 277 -10.93 0.22 19.92
CA LEU A 277 -10.72 0.29 21.36
C LEU A 277 -11.70 -0.60 22.13
N GLN A 278 -12.98 -0.56 21.76
CA GLN A 278 -14.02 -1.40 22.36
C GLN A 278 -13.74 -2.89 22.14
N ALA A 279 -13.32 -3.28 20.93
CA ALA A 279 -12.92 -4.66 20.63
C ALA A 279 -11.72 -5.09 21.48
N HIS A 280 -10.71 -4.23 21.62
CA HIS A 280 -9.54 -4.48 22.46
C HIS A 280 -9.92 -4.70 23.93
N TYR A 281 -10.72 -3.82 24.52
CA TYR A 281 -11.17 -3.95 25.91
C TYR A 281 -12.08 -5.15 26.14
N SER A 282 -13.01 -5.42 25.21
CA SER A 282 -13.90 -6.59 25.30
C SER A 282 -13.09 -7.89 25.32
N ARG A 283 -12.07 -7.97 24.46
CA ARG A 283 -11.13 -9.10 24.39
C ARG A 283 -10.33 -9.26 25.67
N PHE A 284 -9.75 -8.18 26.20
CA PHE A 284 -9.00 -8.20 27.46
C PHE A 284 -9.87 -8.58 28.65
N GLN A 285 -11.08 -8.02 28.75
CA GLN A 285 -12.02 -8.33 29.82
C GLN A 285 -12.40 -9.81 29.81
N ALA A 286 -12.64 -10.40 28.63
CA ALA A 286 -12.88 -11.83 28.50
C ALA A 286 -11.69 -12.66 29.01
N PHE A 287 -10.46 -12.24 28.69
CA PHE A 287 -9.24 -12.87 29.20
C PHE A 287 -9.09 -12.74 30.72
N GLN A 288 -9.32 -11.56 31.29
CA GLN A 288 -9.28 -11.35 32.73
C GLN A 288 -10.32 -12.21 33.46
N LEU A 289 -11.54 -12.32 32.94
CA LEU A 289 -12.58 -13.19 33.49
C LEU A 289 -12.19 -14.67 33.43
N LEU A 290 -11.56 -15.10 32.33
CA LEU A 290 -11.05 -16.46 32.17
C LEU A 290 -9.90 -16.73 33.14
N ALA A 291 -8.93 -15.82 33.24
CA ALA A 291 -7.80 -15.90 34.15
C ALA A 291 -8.26 -15.98 35.61
N PHE A 292 -9.18 -15.12 36.03
CA PHE A 292 -9.74 -15.11 37.38
C PHE A 292 -10.38 -16.45 37.76
N LYS A 293 -11.16 -17.02 36.83
CA LYS A 293 -11.95 -18.24 37.07
C LYS A 293 -11.12 -19.52 36.95
N GLN A 294 -10.20 -19.59 35.99
CA GLN A 294 -9.60 -20.86 35.55
C GLN A 294 -8.08 -20.91 35.67
N VAL A 295 -7.40 -19.81 35.99
CA VAL A 295 -5.93 -19.76 36.08
C VAL A 295 -5.51 -19.05 37.38
N PRO A 296 -5.44 -19.77 38.52
CA PRO A 296 -5.19 -19.15 39.83
C PRO A 296 -3.94 -18.27 39.90
N LYS A 297 -2.85 -18.65 39.20
CA LYS A 297 -1.60 -17.88 39.14
C LYS A 297 -1.73 -16.54 38.40
N LEU A 298 -2.75 -16.36 37.57
CA LEU A 298 -3.02 -15.11 36.85
C LEU A 298 -4.10 -14.25 37.54
N ARG A 299 -4.48 -14.52 38.79
CA ARG A 299 -5.45 -13.70 39.52
C ARG A 299 -5.03 -12.23 39.62
N ASP A 300 -3.74 -11.97 39.83
CA ASP A 300 -3.22 -10.60 39.88
C ASP A 300 -3.40 -9.89 38.54
N LEU A 301 -3.13 -10.58 37.41
CA LEU A 301 -3.40 -10.04 36.07
C LEU A 301 -4.89 -9.76 35.86
N ALA A 302 -5.74 -10.67 36.34
CA ALA A 302 -7.19 -10.54 36.19
C ALA A 302 -7.80 -9.34 36.92
N LEU A 303 -7.12 -8.85 37.97
CA LEU A 303 -7.57 -7.70 38.78
C LEU A 303 -6.88 -6.37 38.38
N CYS A 304 -5.91 -6.41 37.46
CA CYS A 304 -5.23 -5.21 36.99
C CYS A 304 -6.13 -4.35 36.10
N ASN A 305 -5.87 -3.04 36.04
CA ASN A 305 -6.48 -2.21 35.01
C ASN A 305 -5.83 -2.55 33.64
N ILE A 306 -6.60 -2.48 32.56
CA ILE A 306 -6.11 -2.87 31.21
C ILE A 306 -4.90 -2.02 30.79
N GLY A 307 -4.89 -0.72 31.09
CA GLY A 307 -3.78 0.18 30.77
C GLY A 307 -2.43 -0.23 31.37
N SER A 308 -2.43 -0.98 32.47
CA SER A 308 -1.22 -1.49 33.13
C SER A 308 -0.73 -2.84 32.61
N ILE A 309 -1.50 -3.51 31.74
CA ILE A 309 -1.19 -4.86 31.23
C ILE A 309 -1.28 -4.97 29.71
N HIS A 310 -1.70 -3.93 29.00
CA HIS A 310 -1.85 -3.98 27.54
C HIS A 310 -0.56 -3.75 26.74
N LYS A 311 0.55 -3.40 27.39
CA LYS A 311 1.87 -3.27 26.75
C LYS A 311 2.56 -4.63 26.71
N ARG A 312 3.32 -4.89 25.64
CA ARG A 312 4.04 -6.15 25.44
C ARG A 312 4.88 -6.57 26.65
N ALA A 313 5.70 -5.64 27.15
CA ALA A 313 6.60 -5.89 28.29
C ALA A 313 5.84 -6.25 29.58
N ASP A 314 4.78 -5.51 29.89
CA ASP A 314 3.97 -5.71 31.10
C ASP A 314 3.22 -7.05 31.04
N LEU A 315 2.62 -7.37 29.89
CA LEU A 315 1.91 -8.63 29.70
C LEU A 315 2.86 -9.83 29.77
N THR A 316 4.02 -9.74 29.10
CA THR A 316 5.06 -10.76 29.14
C THR A 316 5.46 -11.08 30.57
N LYS A 317 5.75 -10.04 31.37
CA LYS A 317 6.12 -10.19 32.78
C LYS A 317 5.06 -10.93 33.60
N LYS A 318 3.78 -10.70 33.33
CA LYS A 318 2.67 -11.38 34.01
C LYS A 318 2.52 -12.85 33.58
N LEU A 319 2.82 -13.17 32.31
CA LEU A 319 2.76 -14.54 31.79
C LEU A 319 3.91 -15.43 32.27
N LEU A 320 5.07 -14.85 32.58
CA LEU A 320 6.25 -15.59 33.05
C LEU A 320 6.03 -16.40 34.33
N VAL A 321 4.98 -16.13 35.11
CA VAL A 321 4.63 -16.86 36.34
C VAL A 321 4.11 -18.29 36.05
N LEU A 322 3.64 -18.55 34.83
CA LEU A 322 3.13 -19.86 34.42
C LEU A 322 4.25 -20.83 34.07
N SER A 323 4.09 -22.11 34.43
CA SER A 323 4.93 -23.18 33.89
C SER A 323 4.64 -23.44 32.40
N ASP A 324 5.50 -24.17 31.71
CA ASP A 324 5.32 -24.45 30.28
C ASP A 324 4.02 -25.21 30.00
N MET A 325 3.68 -26.19 30.84
CA MET A 325 2.41 -26.94 30.73
C MET A 325 1.19 -26.04 30.98
N GLU A 326 1.26 -25.14 31.98
CA GLU A 326 0.17 -24.21 32.29
C GLU A 326 -0.03 -23.18 31.16
N LEU A 327 1.07 -22.72 30.56
CA LEU A 327 1.04 -21.80 29.45
C LEU A 327 0.48 -22.48 28.19
N GLN A 328 0.90 -23.71 27.90
CA GLN A 328 0.37 -24.49 26.79
C GLN A 328 -1.14 -24.73 26.95
N ASP A 329 -1.59 -25.12 28.14
CA ASP A 329 -3.02 -25.28 28.45
C ASP A 329 -3.80 -23.96 28.31
N LEU A 330 -3.21 -22.84 28.76
CA LEU A 330 -3.81 -21.51 28.60
C LEU A 330 -4.02 -21.17 27.11
N VAL A 331 -2.99 -21.34 26.29
CA VAL A 331 -3.01 -20.94 24.88
C VAL A 331 -3.88 -21.88 24.04
N CYS A 332 -3.71 -23.20 24.20
CA CYS A 332 -4.31 -24.18 23.30
C CYS A 332 -5.74 -24.58 23.71
N ASN A 333 -6.02 -24.69 25.01
CA ASN A 333 -7.30 -25.22 25.50
C ASN A 333 -8.25 -24.14 26.01
N LYS A 334 -7.72 -23.19 26.79
CA LYS A 334 -8.55 -22.16 27.43
C LYS A 334 -8.85 -21.02 26.48
N LEU A 335 -7.81 -20.40 25.91
CA LEU A 335 -7.94 -19.31 24.94
C LEU A 335 -8.20 -19.83 23.52
N LYS A 336 -7.69 -21.03 23.21
CA LYS A 336 -7.79 -21.67 21.91
C LYS A 336 -7.30 -20.79 20.75
N ILE A 337 -6.19 -20.09 20.99
CA ILE A 337 -5.57 -19.23 19.98
C ILE A 337 -4.84 -20.09 18.94
N ILE A 338 -4.22 -21.19 19.41
CA ILE A 338 -3.43 -22.13 18.60
C ILE A 338 -3.90 -23.56 18.84
N SER A 339 -3.74 -24.40 17.83
CA SER A 339 -4.01 -25.84 17.91
C SER A 339 -2.99 -26.55 18.80
N GLU A 340 -3.44 -27.50 19.64
CA GLU A 340 -2.53 -28.40 20.37
C GLU A 340 -1.63 -29.22 19.45
N LYS A 341 -2.01 -29.38 18.18
CA LYS A 341 -1.24 -30.11 17.17
C LYS A 341 -0.16 -29.26 16.50
N ASP A 342 -0.09 -27.96 16.82
CA ASP A 342 0.92 -27.10 16.22
C ASP A 342 2.33 -27.52 16.68
N PRO A 343 3.30 -27.67 15.77
CA PRO A 343 4.64 -28.16 16.09
C PRO A 343 5.39 -27.29 17.11
N TRP A 344 5.04 -26.00 17.23
CA TRP A 344 5.72 -25.04 18.11
C TRP A 344 5.07 -24.95 19.51
N THR A 345 4.07 -25.76 19.83
CA THR A 345 3.41 -25.73 21.14
C THR A 345 4.31 -26.09 22.33
N GLY A 346 5.46 -26.71 22.09
CA GLY A 346 6.49 -26.96 23.11
C GLY A 346 7.40 -25.75 23.39
N ARG A 347 7.33 -24.69 22.59
CA ARG A 347 8.21 -23.51 22.69
C ARG A 347 7.59 -22.42 23.56
N ARG A 348 8.22 -22.12 24.70
CA ARG A 348 7.73 -21.12 25.67
C ARG A 348 7.69 -19.71 25.08
N ASP A 349 8.74 -19.31 24.39
CA ASP A 349 8.85 -18.02 23.69
C ASP A 349 7.73 -17.83 22.68
N PHE A 350 7.42 -18.86 21.87
CA PHE A 350 6.29 -18.87 20.94
C PHE A 350 4.94 -18.70 21.62
N LEU A 351 4.67 -19.46 22.68
CA LEU A 351 3.40 -19.36 23.39
C LEU A 351 3.20 -17.98 24.03
N ILE A 352 4.27 -17.36 24.56
CA ILE A 352 4.23 -15.99 25.08
C ILE A 352 3.96 -15.01 23.94
N GLU A 353 4.70 -15.12 22.83
CA GLU A 353 4.57 -14.23 21.67
C GLU A 353 3.16 -14.23 21.11
N VAL A 354 2.55 -15.41 20.93
CA VAL A 354 1.17 -15.56 20.46
C VAL A 354 0.17 -14.83 21.36
N VAL A 355 0.29 -15.00 22.69
CA VAL A 355 -0.60 -14.32 23.63
C VAL A 355 -0.37 -12.81 23.59
N VAL A 356 0.89 -12.39 23.57
CA VAL A 356 1.25 -10.97 23.57
C VAL A 356 0.74 -10.29 22.30
N ALA A 357 1.04 -10.82 21.12
CA ALA A 357 0.57 -10.30 19.83
C ALA A 357 -0.96 -10.29 19.72
N PHE A 358 -1.64 -11.29 20.32
CA PHE A 358 -3.09 -11.33 20.34
C PHE A 358 -3.71 -10.26 21.24
N PHE A 359 -3.09 -9.91 22.37
CA PHE A 359 -3.69 -8.99 23.34
C PHE A 359 -3.16 -7.57 23.30
N GLU A 360 -1.93 -7.33 22.83
CA GLU A 360 -1.28 -6.01 22.88
C GLU A 360 -2.14 -4.87 22.34
N LYS A 361 -1.95 -3.67 22.90
CA LYS A 361 -2.52 -2.46 22.33
C LYS A 361 -1.79 -2.15 21.03
N ARG A 362 -2.55 -2.11 19.94
CA ARG A 362 -2.06 -1.67 18.64
C ARG A 362 -2.04 -0.15 18.58
N GLN A 363 -1.04 0.40 17.90
CA GLN A 363 -1.02 1.80 17.52
C GLN A 363 -2.05 2.02 16.42
N SER A 364 -2.82 3.11 16.49
CA SER A 364 -3.76 3.44 15.41
C SER A 364 -2.98 3.78 14.14
N GLN A 365 -3.57 3.53 12.98
CA GLN A 365 -2.93 3.85 11.70
C GLN A 365 -2.63 5.36 11.58
N LYS A 366 -3.52 6.20 12.11
CA LYS A 366 -3.34 7.66 12.17
C LYS A 366 -2.12 8.05 13.02
N ASP A 367 -2.00 7.49 14.22
CA ASP A 367 -0.87 7.79 15.11
C ASP A 367 0.46 7.36 14.49
N ALA A 368 0.49 6.22 13.80
CA ALA A 368 1.67 5.73 13.12
C ALA A 368 2.11 6.71 12.02
N VAL A 369 1.19 7.16 11.17
CA VAL A 369 1.49 8.12 10.09
C VAL A 369 1.89 9.49 10.63
N ASN A 370 1.25 9.95 11.71
CA ASN A 370 1.61 11.21 12.36
C ASN A 370 2.99 11.17 13.04
N ALA A 371 3.47 9.98 13.40
CA ALA A 371 4.82 9.78 13.93
C ALA A 371 5.90 9.67 12.84
N LEU A 372 5.54 9.57 11.55
CA LEU A 372 6.50 9.48 10.45
C LEU A 372 7.06 10.86 10.07
N PRO A 373 8.39 10.98 9.92
CA PRO A 373 9.02 12.12 9.27
C PRO A 373 8.57 12.28 7.82
N LEU A 374 8.37 13.53 7.39
CA LEU A 374 8.05 13.82 5.98
C LEU A 374 9.28 13.87 5.08
N TYR A 375 10.44 14.18 5.65
CA TYR A 375 11.70 14.19 4.91
C TYR A 375 12.42 12.86 5.02
N PRO A 376 13.07 12.40 3.94
CA PRO A 376 13.94 11.24 4.02
C PRO A 376 15.22 11.54 4.82
N ASN A 377 15.77 10.48 5.40
CA ASN A 377 17.07 10.47 6.09
C ASN A 377 18.01 9.46 5.43
N GLU A 378 19.25 9.42 5.87
CA GLU A 378 20.30 8.54 5.37
C GLU A 378 19.98 7.05 5.48
N GLN A 379 19.18 6.62 6.45
CA GLN A 379 18.87 5.21 6.62
C GLN A 379 17.92 4.69 5.52
N ILE A 380 17.00 5.55 5.07
CA ILE A 380 15.98 5.21 4.06
C ILE A 380 16.52 5.39 2.64
N MET A 381 17.28 6.46 2.38
CA MET A 381 17.78 6.77 1.03
C MET A 381 18.59 5.63 0.39
N TRP A 382 19.38 4.93 1.19
CA TRP A 382 20.26 3.85 0.73
C TRP A 382 19.75 2.45 1.07
N ASP A 383 18.49 2.32 1.49
CA ASP A 383 17.84 1.01 1.64
C ASP A 383 17.25 0.56 0.30
N GLU A 384 17.96 -0.32 -0.42
CA GLU A 384 17.57 -0.75 -1.77
C GLU A 384 16.28 -1.57 -1.81
N SER A 385 15.82 -2.11 -0.67
CA SER A 385 14.53 -2.80 -0.56
C SER A 385 13.33 -1.84 -0.63
N LEU A 386 13.54 -0.57 -0.30
CA LEU A 386 12.53 0.49 -0.26
C LEU A 386 12.75 1.54 -1.36
N VAL A 387 14.01 1.87 -1.66
CA VAL A 387 14.42 2.85 -2.67
C VAL A 387 15.33 2.15 -3.68
N PRO A 388 14.75 1.37 -4.62
CA PRO A 388 15.51 0.63 -5.60
C PRO A 388 16.24 1.56 -6.58
N SER A 389 17.35 1.09 -7.16
CA SER A 389 18.02 1.78 -8.25
C SER A 389 17.27 1.60 -9.59
N ILE A 390 17.58 2.44 -10.60
CA ILE A 390 17.01 2.31 -11.96
C ILE A 390 17.24 0.91 -12.55
N ASN A 391 18.30 0.21 -12.15
CA ASN A 391 18.67 -1.10 -12.69
C ASN A 391 17.94 -2.28 -12.03
N TYR A 392 16.84 -2.02 -11.32
CA TYR A 392 16.05 -3.08 -10.70
C TYR A 392 15.47 -4.04 -11.77
N SER A 393 15.86 -5.32 -11.70
CA SER A 393 15.53 -6.34 -12.71
C SER A 393 14.10 -6.91 -12.61
N GLY A 394 13.39 -6.62 -11.51
CA GLY A 394 12.10 -7.24 -11.18
C GLY A 394 12.20 -8.65 -10.56
N GLU A 395 13.40 -9.21 -10.43
CA GLU A 395 13.61 -10.59 -9.93
C GLU A 395 13.43 -10.71 -8.41
N GLY A 396 13.89 -9.70 -7.65
CA GLY A 396 13.65 -9.59 -6.21
C GLY A 396 12.24 -9.09 -5.90
N CYS A 397 11.83 -9.11 -4.64
CA CYS A 397 10.66 -8.37 -4.19
C CYS A 397 11.08 -7.05 -3.54
N LEU A 398 10.11 -6.15 -3.35
CA LEU A 398 10.30 -4.88 -2.67
C LEU A 398 9.27 -4.77 -1.56
N ALA A 399 9.65 -4.18 -0.43
CA ALA A 399 8.74 -3.88 0.69
C ALA A 399 7.90 -2.62 0.39
N LEU A 400 7.27 -2.60 -0.80
CA LEU A 400 6.49 -1.48 -1.31
C LEU A 400 5.01 -1.82 -1.38
N PRO A 401 4.12 -0.88 -1.02
CA PRO A 401 2.71 -1.01 -1.32
C PRO A 401 2.49 -1.11 -2.83
N LYS A 402 1.52 -1.92 -3.25
CA LYS A 402 1.15 -2.03 -4.67
C LYS A 402 -0.12 -1.23 -4.96
N LEU A 403 -0.10 -0.51 -6.07
CA LEU A 403 -1.30 0.09 -6.66
C LEU A 403 -1.87 -0.92 -7.66
N ASN A 404 -3.05 -1.44 -7.33
CA ASN A 404 -3.83 -2.27 -8.23
C ASN A 404 -5.28 -1.72 -8.23
N LEU A 405 -6.24 -2.52 -8.66
CA LEU A 405 -7.62 -2.07 -8.82
C LEU A 405 -8.38 -1.89 -7.50
N GLN A 406 -7.99 -2.60 -6.43
CA GLN A 406 -8.73 -2.61 -5.17
C GLN A 406 -7.92 -2.12 -3.98
N PHE A 407 -8.58 -1.39 -3.08
CA PHE A 407 -8.02 -0.89 -1.81
C PHE A 407 -9.00 -1.14 -0.68
N LEU A 408 -8.51 -1.62 0.47
CA LEU A 408 -9.36 -2.03 1.61
C LEU A 408 -10.29 -0.90 2.08
N THR A 409 -9.75 0.31 2.18
CA THR A 409 -10.44 1.51 2.64
C THR A 409 -9.85 2.75 1.95
N LEU A 410 -10.48 3.91 2.11
CA LEU A 410 -9.88 5.18 1.67
C LEU A 410 -8.55 5.45 2.39
N HIS A 411 -8.45 5.08 3.66
CA HIS A 411 -7.22 5.22 4.42
C HIS A 411 -6.09 4.34 3.86
N ASP A 412 -6.39 3.09 3.46
CA ASP A 412 -5.45 2.21 2.76
C ASP A 412 -4.95 2.87 1.47
N TYR A 413 -5.87 3.32 0.61
CA TYR A 413 -5.52 4.02 -0.63
C TYR A 413 -4.58 5.21 -0.37
N LEU A 414 -4.93 6.10 0.57
CA LEU A 414 -4.12 7.27 0.89
C LEU A 414 -2.75 6.86 1.46
N LEU A 415 -2.68 5.85 2.32
CA LEU A 415 -1.44 5.37 2.91
C LEU A 415 -0.50 4.75 1.87
N ARG A 416 -1.03 3.97 0.92
CA ARG A 416 -0.21 3.41 -0.18
C ARG A 416 0.37 4.52 -1.04
N ASN A 417 -0.45 5.50 -1.42
CA ASN A 417 0.01 6.66 -2.21
C ASN A 417 1.00 7.52 -1.42
N PHE A 418 0.76 7.75 -0.13
CA PHE A 418 1.67 8.47 0.75
C PHE A 418 3.06 7.81 0.77
N ASN A 419 3.12 6.50 1.00
CA ASN A 419 4.38 5.77 1.08
C ASN A 419 5.11 5.70 -0.27
N LEU A 420 4.39 5.41 -1.36
CA LEU A 420 4.99 5.35 -2.69
C LEU A 420 5.52 6.71 -3.13
N PHE A 421 4.75 7.76 -2.95
CA PHE A 421 5.17 9.12 -3.29
C PHE A 421 6.36 9.57 -2.43
N ARG A 422 6.36 9.24 -1.14
CA ARG A 422 7.50 9.51 -0.24
C ARG A 422 8.77 8.82 -0.70
N LEU A 423 8.69 7.56 -1.09
CA LEU A 423 9.86 6.75 -1.51
C LEU A 423 10.36 7.13 -2.91
N GLU A 424 9.46 7.46 -3.83
CA GLU A 424 9.81 7.98 -5.15
C GLU A 424 10.51 9.34 -5.04
N SER A 425 9.98 10.26 -4.24
CA SER A 425 10.65 11.54 -3.97
C SER A 425 12.00 11.34 -3.26
N THR A 426 12.12 10.31 -2.41
CA THR A 426 13.39 9.95 -1.77
C THR A 426 14.45 9.54 -2.79
N TYR A 427 14.06 8.78 -3.83
CA TYR A 427 14.94 8.42 -4.93
C TYR A 427 15.48 9.67 -5.65
N GLU A 428 14.60 10.63 -5.99
CA GLU A 428 15.03 11.88 -6.63
C GLU A 428 16.00 12.70 -5.77
N ILE A 429 15.71 12.80 -4.46
CA ILE A 429 16.56 13.53 -3.51
C ILE A 429 17.94 12.85 -3.40
N ARG A 430 17.97 11.51 -3.39
CA ARG A 430 19.23 10.74 -3.41
C ARG A 430 20.07 11.05 -4.64
N GLU A 431 19.44 11.18 -5.82
CA GLU A 431 20.14 11.54 -7.05
C GLU A 431 20.68 12.99 -7.00
N ASP A 432 19.88 13.93 -6.50
CA ASP A 432 20.31 15.32 -6.32
C ASP A 432 21.53 15.43 -5.37
N ILE A 433 21.58 14.63 -4.30
CA ILE A 433 22.73 14.56 -3.39
C ILE A 433 23.95 13.98 -4.11
N GLN A 434 23.78 12.88 -4.86
CA GLN A 434 24.86 12.25 -5.62
C GLN A 434 25.40 13.17 -6.73
N GLU A 435 24.58 14.05 -7.30
CA GLU A 435 25.02 15.06 -8.25
C GLU A 435 25.74 16.23 -7.54
N ALA A 436 25.18 16.74 -6.45
CA ALA A 436 25.65 17.97 -5.83
C ALA A 436 26.93 17.79 -4.98
N VAL A 437 27.04 16.71 -4.22
CA VAL A 437 28.10 16.51 -3.22
C VAL A 437 29.49 16.36 -3.82
N PRO A 438 29.73 15.55 -4.89
CA PRO A 438 31.07 15.37 -5.45
C PRO A 438 31.74 16.68 -5.89
N HIS A 439 30.95 17.65 -6.35
CA HIS A 439 31.46 18.96 -6.80
C HIS A 439 32.05 19.81 -5.67
N LEU A 440 31.70 19.54 -4.41
CA LEU A 440 32.21 20.28 -3.25
C LEU A 440 33.68 19.94 -2.92
N HIS A 441 34.19 18.79 -3.41
CA HIS A 441 35.55 18.32 -3.13
C HIS A 441 35.91 18.42 -1.64
N ALA A 442 35.19 17.66 -0.81
CA ALA A 442 35.42 17.58 0.63
C ALA A 442 36.79 16.95 0.93
N TYR A 443 37.51 17.49 1.90
CA TYR A 443 38.80 16.98 2.38
C TYR A 443 38.97 17.30 3.86
N ILE A 444 39.85 16.57 4.54
CA ILE A 444 40.24 16.87 5.92
C ILE A 444 41.38 17.89 5.89
N ASN A 445 41.23 19.00 6.60
CA ASN A 445 42.25 20.05 6.69
C ASN A 445 43.36 19.66 7.69
N ASN A 446 44.37 20.54 7.84
CA ASN A 446 45.50 20.27 8.74
C ASN A 446 45.12 20.24 10.23
N GLU A 447 43.94 20.76 10.59
CA GLU A 447 43.40 20.80 11.95
C GLU A 447 42.54 19.55 12.25
N GLY A 448 42.28 18.71 11.25
CA GLY A 448 41.44 17.53 11.36
C GLY A 448 39.97 17.77 11.03
N ASP A 449 39.59 18.98 10.61
CA ASP A 449 38.21 19.35 10.31
C ASP A 449 37.87 19.16 8.82
N THR A 450 36.61 18.82 8.53
CA THR A 450 36.10 18.79 7.16
C THR A 450 36.13 20.20 6.54
N SER A 451 36.77 20.33 5.39
CA SER A 451 36.81 21.55 4.59
C SER A 451 36.46 21.25 3.13
N PHE A 452 36.08 22.29 2.38
CA PHE A 452 35.63 22.18 0.99
C PHE A 452 36.48 23.06 0.07
N ARG A 453 36.97 22.50 -1.04
CA ARG A 453 37.76 23.23 -2.06
C ARG A 453 36.98 23.51 -3.34
N GLY A 454 35.95 22.72 -3.60
CA GLY A 454 35.10 22.83 -4.77
C GLY A 454 33.89 23.73 -4.54
N TRP A 455 33.01 23.76 -5.53
CA TRP A 455 31.77 24.51 -5.48
C TRP A 455 30.67 23.70 -6.17
N SER A 456 29.47 23.74 -5.60
CA SER A 456 28.26 23.17 -6.21
C SER A 456 27.25 24.28 -6.45
N ARG A 457 26.54 24.24 -7.59
CA ARG A 457 25.45 25.19 -7.87
C ARG A 457 24.29 25.04 -6.86
N MET A 458 24.09 23.81 -6.39
CA MET A 458 22.93 23.41 -5.56
C MET A 458 23.27 23.23 -4.08
N ALA A 459 24.54 23.21 -3.70
CA ALA A 459 24.97 23.04 -2.31
C ALA A 459 26.02 24.08 -1.89
N VAL A 460 25.93 24.56 -0.65
CA VAL A 460 26.79 25.58 -0.05
C VAL A 460 27.27 25.17 1.34
N PRO A 461 28.55 25.44 1.71
CA PRO A 461 29.01 25.24 3.07
C PRO A 461 28.30 26.11 4.10
N ILE A 462 27.92 25.50 5.22
CA ILE A 462 27.31 26.17 6.36
C ILE A 462 28.42 26.85 7.17
N LYS A 463 28.21 28.13 7.51
CA LYS A 463 29.06 28.87 8.45
C LYS A 463 28.64 28.67 9.89
N GLU A 464 27.34 28.72 10.15
CA GLU A 464 26.77 28.51 11.49
C GLU A 464 25.41 27.83 11.37
N PHE A 465 25.16 26.88 12.26
CA PHE A 465 23.85 26.24 12.44
C PHE A 465 23.48 26.29 13.91
N ARG A 466 22.26 26.73 14.23
CA ARG A 466 21.78 26.80 15.62
C ARG A 466 20.29 26.53 15.71
N ILE A 467 19.89 25.60 16.58
CA ILE A 467 18.50 25.45 16.98
C ILE A 467 18.11 26.65 17.84
N THR A 468 17.09 27.39 17.42
CA THR A 468 16.64 28.61 18.08
C THR A 468 15.48 28.37 19.05
N GLN A 469 14.58 27.44 18.73
CA GLN A 469 13.42 27.14 19.57
C GLN A 469 12.97 25.70 19.39
N VAL A 470 12.67 25.05 20.52
CA VAL A 470 11.92 23.78 20.57
C VAL A 470 10.68 24.05 21.41
N LYS A 471 9.49 23.96 20.81
CA LYS A 471 8.23 24.16 21.53
C LYS A 471 7.80 22.88 22.24
N GLN A 472 6.99 23.04 23.29
CA GLN A 472 6.40 21.90 24.00
C GLN A 472 5.47 21.10 23.07
N PRO A 473 5.38 19.76 23.23
CA PRO A 473 4.40 18.93 22.53
C PRO A 473 2.95 19.40 22.73
N ASN A 474 2.10 19.18 21.74
CA ASN A 474 0.66 19.34 21.92
C ASN A 474 0.11 18.25 22.84
N ILE A 475 -1.08 18.47 23.40
CA ILE A 475 -1.75 17.48 24.26
C ILE A 475 -1.99 16.20 23.45
N GLY A 476 -1.47 15.07 23.92
CA GLY A 476 -1.61 13.76 23.28
C GLY A 476 -0.45 13.41 22.35
N GLU A 477 0.38 14.37 21.94
CA GLU A 477 1.56 14.13 21.13
C GLU A 477 2.82 13.96 21.99
N VAL A 478 3.75 13.12 21.51
CA VAL A 478 5.07 12.94 22.15
C VAL A 478 6.14 13.84 21.54
N LYS A 479 5.98 14.18 20.26
CA LYS A 479 6.90 15.04 19.51
C LYS A 479 6.65 16.52 19.79
N PRO A 480 7.67 17.41 19.69
CA PRO A 480 7.47 18.84 19.87
C PRO A 480 6.50 19.42 18.83
N SER A 481 5.77 20.49 19.18
CA SER A 481 4.83 21.14 18.26
C SER A 481 5.52 21.95 17.16
N ALA A 482 6.74 22.43 17.39
CA ALA A 482 7.58 23.09 16.39
C ALA A 482 9.05 23.05 16.80
N VAL A 483 9.94 22.96 15.81
CA VAL A 483 11.39 23.08 15.99
C VAL A 483 11.90 24.06 14.95
N THR A 484 12.50 25.17 15.39
CA THR A 484 13.08 26.18 14.50
C THR A 484 14.59 26.28 14.68
N ALA A 485 15.30 26.55 13.59
CA ALA A 485 16.73 26.75 13.57
C ALA A 485 17.12 27.90 12.63
N ASP A 486 18.30 28.47 12.86
CA ASP A 486 18.91 29.46 11.98
C ASP A 486 20.13 28.81 11.31
N VAL A 487 20.26 29.02 9.99
CA VAL A 487 21.37 28.54 9.18
C VAL A 487 22.00 29.73 8.47
N THR A 488 23.28 29.96 8.72
CA THR A 488 24.04 31.03 8.09
C THR A 488 25.02 30.44 7.08
N PHE A 489 25.02 30.97 5.86
CA PHE A 489 25.96 30.59 4.80
C PHE A 489 26.44 31.82 4.03
N SER A 490 27.49 31.65 3.23
CA SER A 490 28.02 32.72 2.39
C SER A 490 27.99 32.31 0.93
N ILE A 491 27.55 33.25 0.09
CA ILE A 491 27.50 33.08 -1.36
C ILE A 491 28.66 33.75 -2.08
N SER A 492 29.65 34.26 -1.34
CA SER A 492 30.77 35.07 -1.86
C SER A 492 31.54 34.40 -2.99
N SER A 493 31.76 33.09 -2.87
CA SER A 493 32.50 32.24 -3.82
C SER A 493 31.76 31.97 -5.14
N TYR A 494 30.47 32.29 -5.24
CA TYR A 494 29.67 31.99 -6.42
C TYR A 494 29.63 33.12 -7.45
N ARG A 495 29.38 32.75 -8.72
CA ARG A 495 29.11 33.70 -9.81
C ARG A 495 27.76 34.40 -9.60
N SER A 496 27.59 35.59 -10.17
CA SER A 496 26.38 36.41 -10.03
C SER A 496 25.07 35.67 -10.34
N GLN A 497 25.06 34.81 -11.37
CA GLN A 497 23.89 34.00 -11.69
C GLN A 497 23.52 33.02 -10.56
N ILE A 498 24.51 32.34 -9.98
CA ILE A 498 24.29 31.39 -8.89
C ILE A 498 23.91 32.14 -7.60
N LYS A 499 24.54 33.30 -7.34
CA LYS A 499 24.13 34.20 -6.25
C LYS A 499 22.65 34.55 -6.36
N SER A 500 22.19 34.94 -7.56
CA SER A 500 20.78 35.28 -7.80
C SER A 500 19.83 34.10 -7.61
N GLU A 501 20.28 32.86 -7.84
CA GLU A 501 19.48 31.66 -7.59
C GLU A 501 19.33 31.36 -6.10
N TRP A 502 20.39 31.52 -5.30
CA TRP A 502 20.31 31.40 -3.84
C TRP A 502 19.52 32.55 -3.21
N ASP A 503 19.64 33.76 -3.77
CA ASP A 503 18.84 34.91 -3.38
C ASP A 503 17.37 34.79 -3.81
N ALA A 504 17.00 33.80 -4.65
CA ALA A 504 15.63 33.56 -5.09
C ALA A 504 14.87 32.53 -4.24
N LEU A 505 15.49 31.99 -3.19
CA LEU A 505 14.83 31.12 -2.21
C LEU A 505 13.64 31.83 -1.56
N LYS A 506 12.57 31.10 -1.26
CA LYS A 506 11.30 31.65 -0.76
C LYS A 506 10.83 30.92 0.48
N GLU A 507 9.86 31.52 1.16
CA GLU A 507 9.05 30.81 2.15
C GLU A 507 8.49 29.51 1.56
N HIS A 508 8.49 28.46 2.38
CA HIS A 508 8.09 27.09 2.01
C HIS A 508 9.03 26.32 1.08
N ASP A 509 10.14 26.91 0.63
CA ASP A 509 11.15 26.13 -0.09
C ASP A 509 11.77 25.08 0.85
N VAL A 510 11.84 23.84 0.37
CA VAL A 510 12.49 22.75 1.09
C VAL A 510 13.99 22.73 0.82
N LEU A 511 14.78 22.65 1.88
CA LEU A 511 16.23 22.53 1.84
C LEU A 511 16.68 21.27 2.60
N PHE A 512 17.92 20.84 2.37
CA PHE A 512 18.52 19.69 3.03
C PHE A 512 19.81 20.08 3.74
N LEU A 513 19.91 19.69 5.00
CA LEU A 513 21.09 19.79 5.84
C LEU A 513 21.87 18.48 5.74
N LEU A 514 23.14 18.57 5.36
CA LEU A 514 24.00 17.42 5.17
C LEU A 514 25.20 17.51 6.12
N SER A 515 25.60 16.36 6.66
CA SER A 515 26.84 16.20 7.43
C SER A 515 27.82 15.35 6.63
N ILE A 516 28.87 16.00 6.12
CA ILE A 516 29.90 15.34 5.31
C ILE A 516 31.19 15.21 6.12
N ARG A 517 31.70 14.00 6.26
CA ARG A 517 33.01 13.68 6.83
C ARG A 517 33.75 12.75 5.86
N PRO A 518 34.66 13.28 5.03
CA PRO A 518 35.43 12.45 4.10
C PRO A 518 36.36 11.50 4.86
N SER A 519 36.74 10.38 4.25
CA SER A 519 37.74 9.47 4.81
C SER A 519 39.12 10.14 4.88
N PHE A 520 39.89 9.82 5.93
CA PHE A 520 41.23 10.38 6.15
C PHE A 520 42.24 9.86 5.11
N GLU A 521 42.08 8.62 4.66
CA GLU A 521 42.89 8.03 3.59
C GLU A 521 42.07 7.90 2.30
N PRO A 522 42.66 8.19 1.13
CA PRO A 522 42.02 7.90 -0.15
C PRO A 522 41.88 6.38 -0.28
N LEU A 523 40.63 5.92 -0.46
CA LEU A 523 40.33 4.50 -0.67
C LEU A 523 41.18 3.96 -1.82
N SER A 524 41.80 2.79 -1.63
CA SER A 524 42.42 2.08 -2.74
C SER A 524 41.38 1.76 -3.82
N PRO A 525 41.78 1.51 -5.09
CA PRO A 525 40.81 1.18 -6.15
C PRO A 525 39.91 -0.02 -5.83
N GLU A 526 40.41 -0.99 -5.06
CA GLU A 526 39.65 -2.16 -4.62
C GLU A 526 38.67 -1.83 -3.47
N GLU A 527 39.07 -0.97 -2.53
CA GLU A 527 38.19 -0.50 -1.45
C GLU A 527 37.11 0.45 -1.99
N ALA A 528 37.46 1.32 -2.94
CA ALA A 528 36.53 2.21 -3.61
C ALA A 528 35.47 1.44 -4.42
N ALA A 529 35.84 0.29 -4.99
CA ALA A 529 34.90 -0.59 -5.69
C ALA A 529 33.94 -1.33 -4.75
N LYS A 530 34.32 -1.54 -3.49
CA LYS A 530 33.49 -2.22 -2.46
C LYS A 530 32.74 -1.24 -1.55
N SER A 531 33.16 0.02 -1.50
CA SER A 531 32.55 1.05 -0.65
C SER A 531 31.15 1.44 -1.10
N THR A 532 30.28 1.70 -0.13
CA THR A 532 28.92 2.15 -0.39
C THR A 532 28.90 3.58 -0.95
N VAL A 533 27.81 4.00 -1.59
CA VAL A 533 27.66 5.38 -2.07
C VAL A 533 27.85 6.41 -0.93
N PRO A 534 27.23 6.26 0.26
CA PRO A 534 27.45 7.19 1.38
C PRO A 534 28.90 7.29 1.81
N GLU A 535 29.60 6.15 1.92
CA GLU A 535 31.03 6.11 2.29
C GLU A 535 31.89 6.90 1.30
N ARG A 536 31.66 6.72 0.00
CA ARG A 536 32.40 7.46 -1.05
C ARG A 536 32.14 8.96 -1.00
N LEU A 537 30.93 9.36 -0.64
CA LEU A 537 30.56 10.76 -0.48
C LEU A 537 31.03 11.33 0.88
N GLY A 538 31.44 10.47 1.82
CA GLY A 538 31.65 10.84 3.22
C GLY A 538 30.35 11.30 3.90
N LEU A 539 29.18 10.90 3.41
CA LEU A 539 27.90 11.39 3.90
C LEU A 539 27.46 10.62 5.15
N GLN A 540 27.23 11.33 6.25
CA GLN A 540 26.82 10.74 7.54
C GLN A 540 25.36 10.96 7.86
N TYR A 541 24.85 12.18 7.66
CA TYR A 541 23.48 12.54 8.03
C TYR A 541 22.83 13.39 6.97
N VAL A 542 21.52 13.18 6.78
CA VAL A 542 20.65 13.99 5.92
C VAL A 542 19.39 14.36 6.70
N ARG A 543 19.10 15.66 6.81
CA ARG A 543 17.84 16.15 7.40
C ARG A 543 17.21 17.21 6.50
N GLY A 544 15.92 17.05 6.21
CA GLY A 544 15.16 18.07 5.49
C GLY A 544 14.71 19.20 6.42
N CYS A 545 14.53 20.38 5.84
CA CYS A 545 13.99 21.54 6.51
C CYS A 545 13.20 22.42 5.53
N GLU A 546 12.39 23.31 6.05
CA GLU A 546 11.58 24.24 5.24
C GLU A 546 11.86 25.68 5.65
N VAL A 547 12.01 26.55 4.66
CA VAL A 547 12.30 27.97 4.86
C VAL A 547 11.09 28.69 5.44
N ILE A 548 11.30 29.38 6.57
CA ILE A 548 10.33 30.30 7.16
C ILE A 548 10.60 31.71 6.64
N GLU A 549 11.84 32.19 6.77
CA GLU A 549 12.24 33.51 6.28
C GLU A 549 13.74 33.58 6.03
N ILE A 550 14.14 34.53 5.20
CA ILE A 550 15.54 34.74 4.80
C ILE A 550 15.94 36.17 5.12
N ARG A 551 17.14 36.35 5.68
CA ARG A 551 17.71 37.66 5.99
C ARG A 551 19.06 37.85 5.32
N ASP A 552 19.30 39.07 4.86
CA ASP A 552 20.60 39.49 4.32
C ASP A 552 21.63 39.77 5.44
N GLU A 553 22.82 40.23 5.07
CA GLU A 553 23.93 40.47 6.02
C GLU A 553 23.65 41.62 7.00
N GLU A 554 22.79 42.57 6.62
CA GLU A 554 22.36 43.67 7.50
C GLU A 554 21.11 43.28 8.35
N GLY A 555 20.62 42.05 8.21
CA GLY A 555 19.40 41.57 8.87
C GLY A 555 18.10 41.98 8.18
N GLY A 556 18.17 42.52 6.96
CA GLY A 556 17.02 42.87 6.14
C GLY A 556 16.30 41.63 5.62
N LEU A 557 14.97 41.61 5.75
CA LEU A 557 14.12 40.50 5.30
C LEU A 557 14.10 40.41 3.77
N MET A 558 14.32 39.20 3.24
CA MET A 558 14.33 38.89 1.82
C MET A 558 13.09 38.07 1.44
N ASN A 559 12.60 38.30 0.22
CA ASN A 559 11.56 37.50 -0.45
C ASN A 559 10.31 37.20 0.40
N ASP A 560 9.86 38.19 1.18
CA ASP A 560 8.69 38.08 2.04
C ASP A 560 7.38 38.19 1.24
N TYR A 561 6.60 37.11 1.23
CA TYR A 561 5.26 37.06 0.63
C TYR A 561 4.13 37.19 1.67
N THR A 562 4.47 37.28 2.96
CA THR A 562 3.50 37.46 4.06
C THR A 562 2.94 38.88 4.13
N GLY A 563 3.44 39.79 3.29
CA GLY A 563 2.99 41.18 3.18
C GLY A 563 3.55 42.10 4.26
N ARG A 564 4.54 41.66 5.05
CA ARG A 564 5.23 42.53 6.03
C ARG A 564 6.14 43.53 5.32
N VAL A 565 6.65 43.17 4.14
CA VAL A 565 7.34 44.08 3.21
C VAL A 565 6.42 44.40 2.03
N LYS A 566 6.16 45.69 1.78
CA LYS A 566 5.43 46.12 0.58
C LYS A 566 6.30 45.87 -0.66
N LYS A 567 5.68 45.48 -1.78
CA LYS A 567 6.39 45.22 -3.05
C LYS A 567 7.22 46.43 -3.53
N ASP A 568 6.79 47.65 -3.20
CA ASP A 568 7.48 48.90 -3.52
C ASP A 568 8.70 49.20 -2.63
N GLU A 569 8.83 48.49 -1.49
CA GLU A 569 9.91 48.63 -0.52
C GLU A 569 10.99 47.53 -0.69
N TRP A 570 10.84 46.68 -1.70
CA TRP A 570 11.76 45.57 -1.95
C TRP A 570 13.12 46.09 -2.41
N LYS A 571 14.13 45.90 -1.57
CA LYS A 571 15.52 46.29 -1.85
C LYS A 571 16.32 45.07 -2.27
N PRO A 572 17.33 45.24 -3.16
CA PRO A 572 18.26 44.16 -3.46
C PRO A 572 18.98 43.73 -2.17
N PRO A 573 19.25 42.43 -1.99
CA PRO A 573 19.88 41.93 -0.77
C PRO A 573 21.29 42.49 -0.62
N LYS A 574 21.65 42.86 0.61
CA LYS A 574 22.94 43.46 0.91
C LYS A 574 23.93 42.45 1.46
N GLY A 575 25.20 42.66 1.12
CA GLY A 575 26.28 41.79 1.55
C GLY A 575 26.24 40.39 0.92
N GLU A 576 27.12 39.51 1.39
CA GLU A 576 27.34 38.17 0.81
C GLU A 576 27.04 37.04 1.79
N ILE A 577 26.51 37.38 2.97
CA ILE A 577 26.05 36.45 3.99
C ILE A 577 24.52 36.40 3.97
N ARG A 578 23.97 35.19 4.12
CA ARG A 578 22.54 34.95 4.26
C ARG A 578 22.30 34.17 5.54
N THR A 579 21.28 34.56 6.29
CA THR A 579 20.77 33.81 7.44
C THR A 579 19.36 33.38 7.15
N VAL A 580 19.13 32.07 7.11
CA VAL A 580 17.83 31.49 6.81
C VAL A 580 17.27 30.89 8.09
N LYS A 581 16.08 31.35 8.47
CA LYS A 581 15.30 30.73 9.53
C LYS A 581 14.49 29.60 8.94
N ILE A 582 14.66 28.40 9.48
CA ILE A 582 14.04 27.17 8.98
C ILE A 582 13.20 26.51 10.07
N THR A 583 12.21 25.73 9.64
CA THR A 583 11.54 24.72 10.47
C THR A 583 12.12 23.34 10.17
N LEU A 584 12.35 22.57 11.22
CA LEU A 584 12.78 21.17 11.14
C LEU A 584 11.58 20.24 11.32
N ASP A 585 11.66 19.03 10.80
CA ASP A 585 10.64 18.01 11.05
C ASP A 585 10.64 17.59 12.51
N THR A 586 9.48 17.73 13.15
CA THR A 586 9.33 17.49 14.60
C THR A 586 9.37 16.02 14.97
N ALA A 587 8.92 15.13 14.07
CA ALA A 587 8.99 13.69 14.27
C ALA A 587 10.45 13.21 14.18
N GLN A 588 11.19 13.67 13.16
CA GLN A 588 12.61 13.35 13.03
C GLN A 588 13.43 13.89 14.20
N TYR A 589 13.16 15.12 14.66
CA TYR A 589 13.81 15.67 15.85
C TYR A 589 13.55 14.83 17.11
N HIS A 590 12.32 14.37 17.29
CA HIS A 590 11.98 13.50 18.43
C HIS A 590 12.72 12.16 18.37
N ILE A 591 12.83 11.55 17.18
CA ILE A 591 13.62 10.33 16.96
C ILE A 591 15.08 10.58 17.32
N ASP A 592 15.72 11.59 16.72
CA ASP A 592 17.13 11.91 16.93
C ASP A 592 17.43 12.21 18.42
N ALA A 593 16.56 12.96 19.09
CA ALA A 593 16.70 13.28 20.51
C ALA A 593 16.55 12.04 21.41
N THR A 594 15.67 11.11 21.04
CA THR A 594 15.47 9.84 21.77
C THR A 594 16.67 8.92 21.59
N GLU A 595 17.19 8.79 20.37
CA GLU A 595 18.40 7.98 20.12
C GLU A 595 19.63 8.53 20.85
N LEU A 596 19.79 9.85 20.90
CA LEU A 596 20.83 10.50 21.71
C LEU A 596 20.68 10.16 23.19
N ALA A 597 19.47 10.24 23.74
CA ALA A 597 19.21 10.01 25.16
C ALA A 597 19.34 8.53 25.57
N GLU A 598 18.85 7.60 24.75
CA GLU A 598 18.80 6.17 25.07
C GLU A 598 20.05 5.41 24.67
N LYS A 599 20.61 5.70 23.49
CA LYS A 599 21.74 4.98 22.91
C LYS A 599 23.07 5.72 23.04
N GLY A 600 23.06 6.97 23.52
CA GLY A 600 24.26 7.81 23.59
C GLY A 600 24.83 8.14 22.20
N ALA A 601 23.96 8.24 21.19
CA ALA A 601 24.35 8.56 19.81
C ALA A 601 25.01 9.94 19.68
N GLU A 602 25.62 10.25 18.55
CA GLU A 602 26.15 11.59 18.29
C GLU A 602 25.03 12.63 18.13
N ASN A 603 25.26 13.87 18.59
CA ASN A 603 24.31 14.96 18.37
C ASN A 603 24.33 15.42 16.90
N VAL A 604 23.44 14.84 16.09
CA VAL A 604 23.26 15.13 14.65
C VAL A 604 23.23 16.63 14.34
N TYR A 605 22.48 17.41 15.12
CA TYR A 605 22.28 18.85 14.91
C TYR A 605 23.53 19.70 15.13
N GLY A 606 24.60 19.14 15.71
CA GLY A 606 25.91 19.79 15.83
C GLY A 606 26.87 19.48 14.68
N THR A 607 26.48 18.64 13.72
CA THR A 607 27.40 18.09 12.71
C THR A 607 27.22 18.65 11.30
N PHE A 608 26.13 19.38 11.04
CA PHE A 608 25.82 19.85 9.69
C PHE A 608 26.86 20.84 9.19
N ASN A 609 27.33 20.61 7.96
CA ASN A 609 28.35 21.46 7.34
C ASN A 609 28.03 21.84 5.89
N ILE A 610 26.98 21.26 5.29
CA ILE A 610 26.48 21.63 3.96
C ILE A 610 24.97 21.88 3.99
N LEU A 611 24.54 22.92 3.31
CA LEU A 611 23.14 23.21 3.00
C LEU A 611 22.91 23.00 1.50
N MET A 612 21.92 22.19 1.13
CA MET A 612 21.56 21.88 -0.24
C MET A 612 20.15 22.36 -0.55
N ARG A 613 19.98 23.02 -1.70
CA ARG A 613 18.66 23.37 -2.28
C ARG A 613 18.33 22.43 -3.43
N ARG A 614 17.06 22.34 -3.80
CA ARG A 614 16.58 21.60 -4.98
C ARG A 614 15.98 22.53 -6.03
N LYS A 615 15.64 22.01 -7.21
CA LYS A 615 14.93 22.76 -8.24
C LYS A 615 13.47 22.97 -7.80
N PRO A 616 12.91 24.19 -7.80
CA PRO A 616 11.57 24.44 -7.26
C PRO A 616 10.44 23.61 -7.87
N LYS A 617 10.53 23.27 -9.17
CA LYS A 617 9.49 22.47 -9.85
C LYS A 617 9.43 21.01 -9.38
N GLU A 618 10.54 20.49 -8.86
CA GLU A 618 10.73 19.10 -8.40
C GLU A 618 10.66 19.02 -6.86
N ASN A 619 10.40 20.14 -6.17
CA ASN A 619 10.56 20.26 -4.72
C ASN A 619 9.24 20.47 -3.96
N ASN A 620 8.12 19.98 -4.51
CA ASN A 620 6.80 20.09 -3.89
C ASN A 620 6.41 18.88 -3.03
N PHE A 621 7.30 17.90 -2.88
CA PHE A 621 6.97 16.60 -2.31
C PHE A 621 6.43 16.70 -0.87
N LYS A 622 7.06 17.53 -0.02
CA LYS A 622 6.66 17.70 1.38
C LYS A 622 5.24 18.24 1.49
N ALA A 623 4.87 19.24 0.68
CA ALA A 623 3.53 19.83 0.71
C ALA A 623 2.45 18.81 0.29
N ILE A 624 2.75 17.96 -0.69
CA ILE A 624 1.87 16.86 -1.12
C ILE A 624 1.73 15.82 0.00
N LEU A 625 2.84 15.39 0.61
CA LEU A 625 2.82 14.42 1.72
C LEU A 625 2.05 14.96 2.94
N GLU A 626 2.25 16.23 3.27
CA GLU A 626 1.50 16.90 4.34
C GLU A 626 0.01 16.93 4.03
N SER A 627 -0.38 17.28 2.80
CA SER A 627 -1.78 17.27 2.37
C SER A 627 -2.41 15.87 2.46
N ILE A 628 -1.69 14.82 2.05
CA ILE A 628 -2.18 13.44 2.16
C ILE A 628 -2.33 13.04 3.63
N ARG A 629 -1.37 13.39 4.50
CA ARG A 629 -1.45 13.13 5.94
C ARG A 629 -2.62 13.86 6.60
N ASP A 630 -2.87 15.10 6.22
CA ASP A 630 -3.99 15.89 6.73
C ASP A 630 -5.33 15.25 6.32
N LEU A 631 -5.45 14.81 5.06
CA LEU A 631 -6.63 14.05 4.58
C LEU A 631 -6.84 12.74 5.34
N MET A 632 -5.79 12.09 5.82
CA MET A 632 -5.88 10.85 6.62
C MET A 632 -6.29 11.11 8.08
N ASN A 633 -6.06 12.32 8.59
CA ASN A 633 -6.47 12.75 9.93
C ASN A 633 -7.93 13.25 9.96
N GLU A 634 -8.42 13.75 8.83
CA GLU A 634 -9.81 14.17 8.67
C GLU A 634 -10.74 13.00 8.28
N THR A 635 -12.04 13.20 8.46
CA THR A 635 -13.03 12.28 7.90
C THR A 635 -13.10 12.51 6.40
N CYS A 636 -12.45 11.66 5.61
CA CYS A 636 -12.47 11.75 4.15
C CYS A 636 -13.90 11.50 3.63
N VAL A 637 -14.61 12.58 3.26
CA VAL A 637 -15.98 12.50 2.73
C VAL A 637 -15.93 12.42 1.21
N VAL A 638 -16.09 11.21 0.69
CA VAL A 638 -16.33 10.95 -0.74
C VAL A 638 -17.84 10.71 -0.94
N PRO A 639 -18.47 11.17 -2.03
CA PRO A 639 -19.88 10.87 -2.27
C PRO A 639 -20.16 9.37 -2.21
N GLU A 640 -21.25 8.96 -1.53
CA GLU A 640 -21.54 7.54 -1.27
C GLU A 640 -21.61 6.69 -2.55
N TRP A 641 -22.13 7.27 -3.64
CA TRP A 641 -22.22 6.62 -4.95
C TRP A 641 -20.86 6.38 -5.62
N LEU A 642 -19.82 7.13 -5.22
CA LEU A 642 -18.46 7.00 -5.74
C LEU A 642 -17.58 6.11 -4.85
N HIS A 643 -17.89 6.00 -3.56
CA HIS A 643 -17.05 5.33 -2.56
C HIS A 643 -16.61 3.92 -2.98
N ASN A 644 -17.55 3.04 -3.34
CA ASN A 644 -17.22 1.67 -3.74
C ASN A 644 -16.44 1.62 -5.05
N ILE A 645 -16.82 2.44 -6.04
CA ILE A 645 -16.14 2.49 -7.34
C ILE A 645 -14.71 2.97 -7.18
N PHE A 646 -14.49 3.98 -6.34
CA PHE A 646 -13.17 4.52 -6.04
C PHE A 646 -12.25 3.47 -5.42
N LEU A 647 -12.79 2.62 -4.53
CA LEU A 647 -12.07 1.50 -3.92
C LEU A 647 -11.97 0.26 -4.82
N GLY A 648 -12.53 0.30 -6.03
CA GLY A 648 -12.50 -0.81 -6.99
C GLY A 648 -13.50 -1.93 -6.70
N TYR A 649 -14.52 -1.65 -5.89
CA TYR A 649 -15.55 -2.60 -5.47
C TYR A 649 -16.87 -2.38 -6.22
N GLY A 650 -17.64 -3.47 -6.32
CA GLY A 650 -19.01 -3.43 -6.82
C GLY A 650 -19.11 -3.27 -8.34
N ASN A 651 -20.23 -2.70 -8.80
CA ASN A 651 -20.49 -2.50 -10.22
C ASN A 651 -19.83 -1.18 -10.70
N PRO A 652 -18.87 -1.22 -11.65
CA PRO A 652 -18.21 -0.01 -12.17
C PRO A 652 -19.20 0.96 -12.85
N SER A 653 -20.33 0.48 -13.36
CA SER A 653 -21.38 1.31 -13.97
C SER A 653 -22.33 1.92 -12.96
N ALA A 654 -22.18 1.70 -11.64
CA ALA A 654 -23.13 2.21 -10.65
C ALA A 654 -23.18 3.75 -10.59
N ALA A 655 -22.06 4.44 -10.84
CA ALA A 655 -22.00 5.91 -10.92
C ALA A 655 -22.39 6.49 -12.28
N GLN A 656 -22.76 5.64 -13.24
CA GLN A 656 -23.23 6.14 -14.53
C GLN A 656 -24.55 6.89 -14.32
N TRP A 657 -24.70 8.06 -14.93
CA TRP A 657 -25.83 8.98 -14.72
C TRP A 657 -27.21 8.31 -14.83
N ILE A 658 -27.35 7.26 -15.65
CA ILE A 658 -28.54 6.43 -15.83
C ILE A 658 -28.94 5.63 -14.58
N ASN A 659 -27.94 5.18 -13.81
CA ASN A 659 -28.10 4.37 -12.61
C ASN A 659 -28.19 5.23 -11.34
N MET A 660 -28.01 6.56 -11.46
CA MET A 660 -28.12 7.49 -10.34
C MET A 660 -29.58 7.68 -9.91
N PRO A 661 -29.86 7.77 -8.60
CA PRO A 661 -31.23 7.91 -8.09
C PRO A 661 -31.88 9.24 -8.51
N ASP A 662 -31.10 10.32 -8.60
CA ASP A 662 -31.56 11.68 -8.89
C ASP A 662 -31.47 12.04 -10.39
N LEU A 663 -31.95 11.14 -11.25
CA LEU A 663 -31.93 11.38 -12.69
C LEU A 663 -32.87 12.53 -13.08
N LEU A 664 -32.33 13.57 -13.73
CA LEU A 664 -33.13 14.63 -14.33
C LEU A 664 -33.94 14.09 -15.52
N GLU A 665 -35.27 14.13 -15.44
CA GLU A 665 -36.12 13.70 -16.55
C GLU A 665 -36.01 14.61 -17.78
N THR A 666 -35.83 15.91 -17.56
CA THR A 666 -35.75 16.90 -18.63
C THR A 666 -34.50 17.74 -18.42
N ILE A 667 -33.68 17.84 -19.46
CA ILE A 667 -32.46 18.65 -19.45
C ILE A 667 -32.63 19.79 -20.45
N ASP A 668 -32.31 21.00 -20.01
CA ASP A 668 -32.19 22.16 -20.89
C ASP A 668 -30.79 22.21 -21.48
N PHE A 669 -30.69 21.89 -22.77
CA PHE A 669 -29.42 21.87 -23.50
C PHE A 669 -28.98 23.25 -23.97
N LYS A 670 -29.79 24.30 -23.73
CA LYS A 670 -29.46 25.70 -24.05
C LYS A 670 -28.97 25.84 -25.51
N ASP A 671 -27.74 26.30 -25.70
CA ASP A 671 -27.08 26.55 -26.99
C ASP A 671 -26.20 25.37 -27.47
N THR A 672 -26.29 24.20 -26.83
CA THR A 672 -25.55 22.98 -27.26
C THR A 672 -25.83 22.65 -28.72
N PHE A 673 -27.08 22.79 -29.17
CA PHE A 673 -27.46 22.53 -30.55
C PHE A 673 -27.64 23.81 -31.35
N LEU A 674 -26.83 23.97 -32.39
CA LEU A 674 -26.93 25.09 -33.35
C LEU A 674 -28.29 25.18 -34.06
N ASP A 675 -28.92 24.04 -34.38
CA ASP A 675 -30.19 23.99 -35.11
C ASP A 675 -30.92 22.65 -34.88
N ALA A 676 -32.16 22.53 -35.35
CA ALA A 676 -32.95 21.31 -35.21
C ALA A 676 -32.36 20.08 -35.92
N SER A 677 -31.64 20.28 -37.03
CA SER A 677 -30.97 19.18 -37.74
C SER A 677 -29.81 18.61 -36.94
N HIS A 678 -29.12 19.44 -36.15
CA HIS A 678 -28.07 19.04 -35.24
C HIS A 678 -28.63 18.16 -34.11
N VAL A 679 -29.81 18.49 -33.56
CA VAL A 679 -30.48 17.62 -32.58
C VAL A 679 -30.79 16.25 -33.18
N VAL A 680 -31.36 16.20 -34.39
CA VAL A 680 -31.69 14.92 -35.05
C VAL A 680 -30.44 14.08 -35.32
N GLN A 681 -29.36 14.71 -35.76
CA GLN A 681 -28.09 14.04 -36.02
C GLN A 681 -27.45 13.50 -34.73
N SER A 682 -27.60 14.22 -33.61
CA SER A 682 -27.02 13.86 -32.31
C SER A 682 -27.66 12.64 -31.66
N PHE A 683 -28.89 12.28 -32.03
CA PHE A 683 -29.62 11.13 -31.46
C PHE A 683 -30.04 10.12 -32.55
N PRO A 684 -29.09 9.46 -33.24
CA PRO A 684 -29.38 8.62 -34.41
C PRO A 684 -30.25 7.38 -34.10
N ALA A 685 -30.24 6.92 -32.85
CA ALA A 685 -31.03 5.78 -32.37
C ALA A 685 -32.50 6.13 -32.08
N PHE A 686 -32.87 7.42 -32.05
CA PHE A 686 -34.19 7.89 -31.66
C PHE A 686 -34.95 8.53 -32.81
N GLN A 687 -36.28 8.50 -32.74
CA GLN A 687 -37.14 9.33 -33.59
C GLN A 687 -37.42 10.65 -32.87
N VAL A 688 -36.77 11.73 -33.27
CA VAL A 688 -36.91 13.04 -32.62
C VAL A 688 -38.22 13.72 -33.05
N THR A 689 -39.02 14.16 -32.07
CA THR A 689 -40.24 14.94 -32.27
C THR A 689 -40.15 16.27 -31.52
N PHE A 690 -40.35 17.38 -32.22
CA PHE A 690 -40.29 18.72 -31.64
C PHE A 690 -41.65 19.21 -31.18
N ILE A 691 -41.71 19.78 -29.98
CA ILE A 691 -42.92 20.33 -29.37
C ILE A 691 -42.72 21.78 -28.91
N ASN A 692 -43.80 22.54 -28.86
CA ASN A 692 -43.86 23.85 -28.21
C ASN A 692 -44.07 23.71 -26.70
N THR A 693 -43.92 24.81 -25.95
CA THR A 693 -44.21 24.87 -24.50
C THR A 693 -45.65 24.47 -24.14
N ASP A 694 -46.60 24.57 -25.08
CA ASP A 694 -48.00 24.18 -24.89
C ASP A 694 -48.27 22.69 -25.23
N GLY A 695 -47.24 21.94 -25.63
CA GLY A 695 -47.32 20.52 -25.98
C GLY A 695 -47.76 20.21 -27.41
N THR A 696 -48.00 21.21 -28.25
CA THR A 696 -48.31 21.03 -29.68
C THR A 696 -47.05 20.73 -30.52
N GLU A 697 -47.20 20.04 -31.65
CA GLU A 697 -46.06 19.77 -32.56
C GLU A 697 -45.53 21.08 -33.16
N ASN A 698 -44.21 21.29 -33.08
CA ASN A 698 -43.56 22.47 -33.64
C ASN A 698 -43.03 22.19 -35.06
N MET A 699 -43.59 22.89 -36.05
CA MET A 699 -43.19 22.81 -37.46
C MET A 699 -41.93 23.64 -37.80
N HIS A 700 -41.56 24.61 -36.95
CA HIS A 700 -40.40 25.49 -37.10
C HIS A 700 -39.54 25.52 -35.83
N PRO A 701 -38.90 24.40 -35.46
CA PRO A 701 -38.09 24.31 -34.26
C PRO A 701 -36.84 25.20 -34.35
N SER A 702 -36.63 26.03 -33.35
CA SER A 702 -35.42 26.85 -33.18
C SER A 702 -34.84 26.66 -31.78
N PRO A 703 -33.51 26.75 -31.62
CA PRO A 703 -32.88 26.68 -30.31
C PRO A 703 -33.33 27.84 -29.41
N PRO A 704 -33.29 27.69 -28.08
CA PRO A 704 -32.79 26.55 -27.30
C PRO A 704 -33.76 25.36 -27.19
N PHE A 705 -33.21 24.18 -26.88
CA PHE A 705 -33.94 22.91 -26.80
C PHE A 705 -33.87 22.29 -25.40
N ARG A 706 -35.02 21.87 -24.87
CA ARG A 706 -35.10 20.98 -23.70
C ARG A 706 -35.45 19.57 -24.15
N ILE A 707 -34.71 18.58 -23.69
CA ILE A 707 -34.91 17.19 -24.09
C ILE A 707 -35.39 16.41 -22.88
N LYS A 708 -36.50 15.68 -23.06
CA LYS A 708 -36.97 14.72 -22.07
C LYS A 708 -36.27 13.38 -22.29
N LEU A 709 -35.45 12.95 -21.33
CA LEU A 709 -34.71 11.69 -21.39
C LEU A 709 -35.69 10.51 -21.33
N SER A 710 -35.51 9.52 -22.22
CA SER A 710 -36.35 8.33 -22.28
C SER A 710 -35.79 7.18 -21.43
N LYS A 711 -36.62 6.19 -21.11
CA LYS A 711 -36.17 4.99 -20.38
C LYS A 711 -35.29 4.07 -21.23
N LYS A 712 -35.40 4.09 -22.57
CA LYS A 712 -34.56 3.28 -23.47
C LYS A 712 -33.17 3.87 -23.71
N MET A 713 -32.95 5.17 -23.45
CA MET A 713 -31.59 5.73 -23.32
C MET A 713 -30.76 4.98 -22.25
N ARG A 714 -31.43 4.33 -21.29
CA ARG A 714 -30.81 3.47 -20.28
C ARG A 714 -30.32 2.12 -20.84
N GLU A 715 -30.98 1.59 -21.87
CA GLU A 715 -30.71 0.27 -22.46
C GLU A 715 -29.66 0.32 -23.57
N ILE A 716 -29.50 1.47 -24.24
CA ILE A 716 -28.53 1.66 -25.33
C ILE A 716 -27.11 1.86 -24.78
N SER A 717 -26.98 2.30 -23.53
CA SER A 717 -25.67 2.40 -22.90
C SER A 717 -25.11 1.01 -22.61
N HIS A 718 -23.82 0.77 -22.91
CA HIS A 718 -23.09 -0.45 -22.51
C HIS A 718 -22.92 -0.60 -20.98
N ALA A 719 -23.74 0.09 -20.20
CA ALA A 719 -23.75 0.06 -18.74
C ALA A 719 -24.17 -1.32 -18.26
N LEU A 720 -23.41 -1.88 -17.32
CA LEU A 720 -23.90 -3.02 -16.56
C LEU A 720 -25.08 -2.56 -15.68
N PRO A 721 -26.22 -3.27 -15.70
CA PRO A 721 -27.38 -2.89 -14.89
C PRO A 721 -27.00 -2.81 -13.40
N GLY A 722 -27.43 -1.74 -12.72
CA GLY A 722 -27.21 -1.56 -11.29
C GLY A 722 -27.82 -2.70 -10.46
N ASN A 723 -27.03 -3.29 -9.54
CA ASN A 723 -27.43 -4.33 -8.59
C ASN A 723 -28.08 -5.62 -9.15
N VAL A 724 -27.32 -6.40 -9.90
CA VAL A 724 -27.66 -7.82 -10.14
C VAL A 724 -26.50 -8.72 -9.69
N ASN A 725 -26.79 -9.69 -8.82
CA ASN A 725 -25.82 -10.71 -8.42
C ASN A 725 -25.28 -11.44 -9.66
N ALA A 726 -23.97 -11.71 -9.70
CA ALA A 726 -23.26 -12.34 -10.82
C ALA A 726 -23.80 -13.73 -11.26
N SER A 727 -24.80 -14.29 -10.56
CA SER A 727 -25.45 -15.55 -10.94
C SER A 727 -26.53 -15.41 -12.03
N ASP A 728 -27.00 -14.20 -12.35
CA ASP A 728 -28.08 -14.00 -13.32
C ASP A 728 -27.59 -13.55 -14.72
N THR A 729 -26.29 -13.29 -14.89
CA THR A 729 -25.70 -12.87 -16.17
C THR A 729 -25.52 -14.01 -17.18
N ALA A 730 -25.53 -15.27 -16.73
CA ALA A 730 -25.34 -16.42 -17.62
C ALA A 730 -26.54 -16.74 -18.53
N SER A 731 -27.68 -16.03 -18.39
CA SER A 731 -28.91 -16.33 -19.16
C SER A 731 -29.34 -15.22 -20.14
N LYS A 732 -28.52 -14.19 -20.38
CA LYS A 732 -28.88 -13.07 -21.28
C LYS A 732 -27.96 -12.83 -22.49
N ASN A 733 -26.93 -13.64 -22.71
CA ASN A 733 -26.02 -13.47 -23.86
C ASN A 733 -26.49 -14.12 -25.18
N ASN A 734 -27.75 -14.53 -25.30
CA ASN A 734 -28.34 -14.92 -26.57
C ASN A 734 -29.44 -13.93 -26.97
N MET A 735 -29.06 -12.78 -27.53
CA MET A 735 -29.96 -12.05 -28.43
C MET A 735 -29.22 -11.78 -29.73
N VAL A 736 -29.66 -12.52 -30.74
CA VAL A 736 -29.43 -12.31 -32.17
C VAL A 736 -29.99 -10.94 -32.55
N ASP A 737 -29.27 -10.21 -33.40
CA ASP A 737 -29.70 -8.96 -34.03
C ASP A 737 -31.09 -9.15 -34.67
N ASP A 738 -32.11 -8.53 -34.07
CA ASP A 738 -33.45 -8.43 -34.65
C ASP A 738 -33.60 -7.01 -35.23
N GLU A 739 -33.44 -6.88 -36.55
CA GLU A 739 -33.52 -5.62 -37.34
C GLU A 739 -34.95 -5.02 -37.41
N GLY A 740 -35.79 -5.22 -36.40
CA GLY A 740 -37.22 -4.91 -36.44
C GLY A 740 -37.78 -3.98 -35.36
N SER A 741 -36.96 -3.39 -34.47
CA SER A 741 -37.50 -2.57 -33.37
C SER A 741 -37.79 -1.11 -33.81
N GLN A 742 -39.04 -0.66 -33.69
CA GLN A 742 -39.42 0.75 -33.88
C GLN A 742 -38.52 1.67 -33.03
N LYS A 743 -37.90 2.68 -33.66
CA LYS A 743 -37.13 3.72 -32.94
C LYS A 743 -38.04 4.42 -31.95
N GLU A 744 -37.61 4.50 -30.69
CA GLU A 744 -38.38 5.17 -29.64
C GLU A 744 -38.44 6.69 -29.91
N LYS A 745 -39.57 7.33 -29.56
CA LYS A 745 -39.77 8.77 -29.77
C LYS A 745 -39.07 9.58 -28.68
N LEU A 746 -38.17 10.48 -29.07
CA LEU A 746 -37.51 11.45 -28.20
C LEU A 746 -38.21 12.81 -28.32
N ARG A 747 -38.76 13.32 -27.21
CA ARG A 747 -39.48 14.60 -27.19
C ARG A 747 -38.54 15.75 -26.90
N VAL A 748 -38.54 16.73 -27.79
CA VAL A 748 -37.69 17.92 -27.72
C VAL A 748 -38.58 19.16 -27.67
N GLU A 749 -38.59 19.83 -26.53
CA GLU A 749 -39.33 21.08 -26.33
C GLU A 749 -38.48 22.27 -26.77
N THR A 750 -39.09 23.16 -27.54
CA THR A 750 -38.52 24.46 -27.93
C THR A 750 -39.12 25.56 -27.05
N TYR A 751 -38.30 26.52 -26.63
CA TYR A 751 -38.77 27.65 -25.82
C TYR A 751 -38.04 28.94 -26.19
N ILE A 752 -38.69 30.09 -25.93
CA ILE A 752 -38.06 31.39 -26.06
C ILE A 752 -37.41 31.75 -24.71
N PRO A 753 -36.08 31.92 -24.64
CA PRO A 753 -35.42 32.30 -23.40
C PRO A 753 -35.86 33.70 -22.98
N ALA A 754 -35.94 33.94 -21.67
CA ALA A 754 -36.25 35.27 -21.14
C ALA A 754 -35.20 36.28 -21.62
N ASP A 755 -35.65 37.45 -22.08
CA ASP A 755 -34.75 38.48 -22.63
C ASP A 755 -33.77 38.96 -21.54
N PRO A 756 -32.47 38.64 -21.66
CA PRO A 756 -31.57 38.80 -20.53
C PRO A 756 -31.19 40.25 -20.28
N VAL A 757 -31.22 41.14 -21.29
CA VAL A 757 -30.75 42.53 -21.20
C VAL A 757 -31.39 43.41 -22.31
N PRO A 758 -31.76 44.68 -22.05
CA PRO A 758 -32.34 45.57 -23.07
C PRO A 758 -31.38 45.98 -24.20
N TYR A 759 -30.07 45.71 -24.07
CA TYR A 759 -29.07 46.11 -25.06
C TYR A 759 -28.56 44.91 -25.87
N PRO A 760 -28.58 44.96 -27.21
CA PRO A 760 -28.14 43.85 -28.08
C PRO A 760 -26.68 43.43 -27.90
N GLN A 761 -25.82 44.34 -27.45
CA GLN A 761 -24.39 44.11 -27.19
C GLN A 761 -24.12 43.27 -25.92
N ASP A 762 -25.10 43.17 -25.03
CA ASP A 762 -25.02 42.42 -23.77
C ASP A 762 -25.62 41.01 -23.90
N LYS A 763 -25.92 40.57 -25.14
CA LYS A 763 -26.36 39.20 -25.40
C LYS A 763 -25.23 38.22 -25.05
N PRO A 764 -25.53 37.09 -24.39
CA PRO A 764 -24.52 36.10 -24.05
C PRO A 764 -23.89 35.53 -25.32
N ASN A 765 -22.58 35.25 -25.26
CA ASN A 765 -21.90 34.51 -26.32
C ASN A 765 -22.56 33.15 -26.50
N GLN A 766 -22.86 32.79 -27.75
CA GLN A 766 -23.47 31.52 -28.11
C GLN A 766 -22.41 30.55 -28.65
N ASN A 767 -22.59 29.28 -28.33
CA ASN A 767 -21.83 28.20 -28.92
C ASN A 767 -21.92 28.22 -30.47
N SER A 768 -20.78 28.00 -31.11
CA SER A 768 -20.65 27.86 -32.57
C SER A 768 -20.18 26.47 -33.01
N VAL A 769 -19.91 25.57 -32.06
CA VAL A 769 -19.45 24.21 -32.31
C VAL A 769 -20.65 23.30 -32.59
N ARG A 770 -20.60 22.59 -33.72
CA ARG A 770 -21.54 21.51 -34.03
C ARG A 770 -20.99 20.21 -33.45
N PHE A 771 -21.41 19.87 -32.24
CA PHE A 771 -20.99 18.66 -31.55
C PHE A 771 -21.37 17.38 -32.30
N THR A 772 -20.55 16.35 -32.20
CA THR A 772 -20.87 15.02 -32.73
C THR A 772 -21.82 14.28 -31.78
N PRO A 773 -22.51 13.22 -32.23
CA PRO A 773 -23.38 12.41 -31.37
C PRO A 773 -22.68 11.74 -30.18
N THR A 774 -21.34 11.66 -30.20
CA THR A 774 -20.54 11.12 -29.08
C THR A 774 -20.12 12.22 -28.10
N GLN A 775 -20.04 13.46 -28.56
CA GLN A 775 -19.75 14.62 -27.71
C GLN A 775 -20.99 15.10 -26.96
N VAL A 776 -22.17 14.99 -27.60
CA VAL A 776 -23.50 15.14 -26.98
C VAL A 776 -23.80 13.92 -26.13
#